data_AF-A0A7W1ZSW0-F1
#
_entry.id   AF-A0A7W1ZSW0-F1
#
_cell.length_a   1.000
_cell.length_b   1.000
_cell.length_c   1.000
_cell.angle_alpha   90.00
_cell.angle_beta   90.00
_cell.angle_gamma   90.00
#
_symmetry.space_group_name_H-M   'P 1'
#
loop_
_entity.id
_entity.type
_entity.pdbx_description
1 polymer ?
#
loop_
_entity_poly.entity_id
_entity_poly.type
_entity_poly.pdbx_seq_one_letter_code
_entity_poly.pdbx_strand_id
1 'polypeptide(L)'
;MFKIAGVAVVLLGTSVSASAQQERALGIDVSAWQANILQTTWNNIRNVENRQFVFIRSSRGGTTGYYNQSDPNNNNNLNTLSQRYDDPYFVQNIDRATTAGILAGSYHFSRPDIIETTQNSGGIANNGADEADHMIQMAGAWMRPGYLLPVHDLEAGINQRQPTPLATFSIDFSNRIFEVMGIRPIMYINGAYANHVQSASNRATLVSAYPVLWSARYANQSDPNSIPIQTGHPKDTYTPIYGPWDDAPNPTHPWGLWQYASTLRLQSYNNGGNNLDANVAQGGTEFIKDILVPAIWMNNSSGQWTTQTNWNSGQAPVAPVQGPGQVARVGSLILPATRLPTLHDTVILDRPAANITVTLSSGTHNIRKLYVRETLSITGGTLNVNYVPSWDSTPISAQFSGAVTLGGSGTLSVHTLQVDASRTFTLGGGNLLFNTMKLMPHNSSPGKIAMTGNVNFDAVTSGNLIITNGAGLGISGTIDLVGGNRTFNVANGVNLSVEVPVSNGALVKAGTGTMLLNKANTYSGGTTLSAGTLLVNNTSGSGTGSGNLTINGGILGGTGSIAGAVTVNGGGTIRPGTATSIGNLTLNSAPTLNGTVSIKINRNGGSTLADKVTRPTGTLNYGGTLAVSNIGAALVGGEVFTIFSAGAYTGAFSVTQLPALSSGLNWYLGDLAVNGTIRVNRNPVAGLVTFTNVPVQGLEIPVASLIAAGTDADGDPISLSGFDPVTTNGVTLTVDVESIIYSNNSNVADQFDYTISDGRGGSATGMVRILPSPDGYFTLSPTVDSNDVTLHFSGEPGATYYLERSTNLSAWQTISTNVVPSSGLFDYIDNFEELAETPSAAYYRLRWSP
;
A
#
# COMPACT_ATOMS: atom_id res chain seq x y z
N MET A 1 -23.94 -4.99 -45.89
CA MET A 1 -23.71 -6.35 -45.35
C MET A 1 -22.23 -6.49 -45.08
N PHE A 2 -21.79 -6.45 -43.82
CA PHE A 2 -20.66 -7.20 -43.25
C PHE A 2 -20.63 -6.89 -41.74
N LYS A 3 -20.57 -7.95 -40.94
CA LYS A 3 -20.82 -7.99 -39.49
C LYS A 3 -19.67 -7.37 -38.71
N ILE A 4 -19.97 -6.42 -37.82
CA ILE A 4 -19.06 -5.98 -36.76
C ILE A 4 -19.19 -6.99 -35.61
N ALA A 5 -18.15 -7.77 -35.38
CA ALA A 5 -18.02 -8.58 -34.18
C ALA A 5 -17.60 -7.67 -33.01
N GLY A 6 -18.56 -7.31 -32.16
CA GLY A 6 -18.28 -6.68 -30.88
C GLY A 6 -17.63 -7.71 -29.95
N VAL A 7 -16.32 -7.61 -29.76
CA VAL A 7 -15.64 -8.30 -28.66
C VAL A 7 -15.96 -7.52 -27.39
N ALA A 8 -16.90 -8.02 -26.61
CA ALA A 8 -17.12 -7.57 -25.25
C ALA A 8 -15.86 -7.87 -24.45
N VAL A 9 -15.12 -6.83 -24.05
CA VAL A 9 -14.16 -6.92 -22.96
C VAL A 9 -14.97 -7.21 -21.71
N VAL A 10 -15.05 -8.48 -21.34
CA VAL A 10 -15.45 -8.88 -20.00
C VAL A 10 -14.38 -8.33 -19.08
N LEU A 11 -14.66 -7.18 -18.45
CA LEU A 11 -14.05 -6.90 -17.17
C LEU A 11 -14.38 -8.11 -16.30
N LEU A 12 -13.39 -8.95 -16.04
CA LEU A 12 -13.35 -9.75 -14.82
C LEU A 12 -13.21 -8.75 -13.67
N GLY A 13 -14.29 -8.00 -13.43
CA GLY A 13 -14.54 -7.47 -12.11
C GLY A 13 -14.50 -8.70 -11.22
N THR A 14 -13.56 -8.71 -10.28
CA THR A 14 -13.70 -9.56 -9.12
C THR A 14 -15.07 -9.21 -8.57
N SER A 15 -16.05 -10.08 -8.84
CA SER A 15 -17.23 -10.16 -8.01
C SER A 15 -16.63 -10.40 -6.64
N VAL A 16 -16.56 -9.33 -5.85
CA VAL A 16 -16.51 -9.47 -4.41
C VAL A 16 -17.77 -10.24 -4.15
N SER A 17 -17.63 -11.56 -4.01
CA SER A 17 -18.68 -12.40 -3.47
C SER A 17 -19.15 -11.62 -2.26
N ALA A 18 -20.40 -11.14 -2.27
CA ALA A 18 -21.00 -10.56 -1.09
C ALA A 18 -20.64 -11.53 0.03
N SER A 19 -19.85 -11.07 1.01
CA SER A 19 -19.34 -11.94 2.06
C SER A 19 -20.54 -12.67 2.61
N ALA A 20 -20.64 -13.99 2.40
CA ALA A 20 -21.73 -14.78 2.95
C ALA A 20 -21.79 -14.41 4.43
N GLN A 21 -22.94 -13.91 4.88
CA GLN A 21 -23.13 -13.51 6.28
C GLN A 21 -22.70 -14.70 7.14
N GLN A 22 -21.58 -14.56 7.84
CA GLN A 22 -20.96 -15.69 8.52
C GLN A 22 -21.84 -16.07 9.71
N GLU A 23 -22.20 -17.35 9.77
CA GLU A 23 -23.17 -17.91 10.70
C GLU A 23 -22.68 -17.79 12.16
N ARG A 24 -23.56 -17.35 13.07
CA ARG A 24 -23.31 -17.35 14.52
C ARG A 24 -23.03 -18.77 14.99
N ALA A 25 -22.04 -18.90 15.86
CA ALA A 25 -21.65 -20.19 16.40
C ALA A 25 -22.81 -20.81 17.21
N LEU A 26 -23.05 -22.10 16.99
CA LEU A 26 -24.05 -22.87 17.73
C LEU A 26 -23.40 -23.69 18.84
N GLY A 27 -24.10 -23.84 19.96
CA GLY A 27 -23.66 -24.66 21.08
C GLY A 27 -24.82 -25.35 21.78
N ILE A 28 -24.48 -26.10 22.81
CA ILE A 28 -25.42 -26.74 23.74
C ILE A 28 -24.92 -26.56 25.17
N ASP A 29 -25.73 -26.90 26.15
CA ASP A 29 -25.25 -27.12 27.50
C ASP A 29 -25.88 -28.39 28.08
N VAL A 30 -25.12 -29.06 28.95
CA VAL A 30 -25.45 -30.40 29.44
C VAL A 30 -25.07 -30.57 30.90
N SER A 31 -25.70 -31.56 31.53
CA SER A 31 -25.44 -31.96 32.91
C SER A 31 -25.66 -33.48 33.07
N ALA A 32 -25.64 -33.98 34.30
CA ALA A 32 -26.04 -35.36 34.60
C ALA A 32 -27.43 -35.75 34.07
N TRP A 33 -28.34 -34.79 33.83
CA TRP A 33 -29.66 -35.06 33.26
C TRP A 33 -29.62 -35.64 31.84
N GLN A 34 -28.53 -35.38 31.10
CA GLN A 34 -28.30 -35.94 29.76
C GLN A 34 -27.62 -37.33 29.81
N ALA A 35 -27.40 -37.88 31.01
CA ALA A 35 -26.79 -39.18 31.23
C ALA A 35 -25.44 -39.36 30.50
N ASN A 36 -25.07 -40.61 30.20
CA ASN A 36 -23.81 -40.92 29.53
C ASN A 36 -23.86 -40.57 28.04
N ILE A 37 -23.12 -39.54 27.63
CA ILE A 37 -22.95 -39.15 26.23
C ILE A 37 -21.68 -39.79 25.66
N LEU A 38 -21.83 -40.70 24.70
CA LEU A 38 -20.72 -41.45 24.09
C LEU A 38 -19.79 -40.53 23.29
N GLN A 39 -18.51 -40.93 23.12
CA GLN A 39 -17.56 -40.17 22.28
C GLN A 39 -18.06 -40.04 20.84
N THR A 40 -18.64 -41.10 20.26
CA THR A 40 -19.22 -41.06 18.91
C THR A 40 -20.36 -40.05 18.80
N THR A 41 -21.17 -39.92 19.85
CA THR A 41 -22.21 -38.90 19.93
C THR A 41 -21.62 -37.49 19.98
N TRP A 42 -20.58 -37.24 20.80
CA TRP A 42 -19.89 -35.95 20.82
C TRP A 42 -19.27 -35.60 19.45
N ASN A 43 -18.65 -36.57 18.78
CA ASN A 43 -18.12 -36.39 17.43
C ASN A 43 -19.23 -35.99 16.44
N ASN A 44 -20.41 -36.61 16.52
CA ASN A 44 -21.54 -36.27 15.65
C ASN A 44 -22.16 -34.92 16.00
N ILE A 45 -22.27 -34.58 17.29
CA ILE A 45 -22.68 -33.24 17.76
C ILE A 45 -21.77 -32.16 17.13
N ARG A 46 -20.46 -32.42 17.02
CA ARG A 46 -19.53 -31.50 16.36
C ARG A 46 -19.62 -31.50 14.83
N ASN A 47 -19.57 -32.68 14.21
CA ASN A 47 -19.31 -32.84 12.79
C ASN A 47 -20.59 -32.93 11.94
N VAL A 48 -21.73 -33.29 12.54
CA VAL A 48 -23.02 -33.43 11.88
C VAL A 48 -23.96 -32.28 12.28
N GLU A 49 -24.07 -32.00 13.59
CA GLU A 49 -25.00 -30.98 14.12
C GLU A 49 -24.38 -29.57 14.22
N ASN A 50 -23.10 -29.44 13.81
CA ASN A 50 -22.32 -28.19 13.83
C ASN A 50 -22.34 -27.45 15.18
N ARG A 51 -22.33 -28.18 16.31
CA ARG A 51 -22.20 -27.56 17.64
C ARG A 51 -20.72 -27.35 17.93
N GLN A 52 -20.34 -26.09 18.07
CA GLN A 52 -18.96 -25.62 18.14
C GLN A 52 -18.51 -25.35 19.57
N PHE A 53 -19.47 -25.10 20.49
CA PHE A 53 -19.19 -24.92 21.91
C PHE A 53 -20.17 -25.66 22.82
N VAL A 54 -19.75 -25.92 24.05
CA VAL A 54 -20.59 -26.52 25.09
C VAL A 54 -20.26 -26.02 26.49
N PHE A 55 -21.29 -25.84 27.32
CA PHE A 55 -21.13 -25.67 28.76
C PHE A 55 -21.62 -26.92 29.50
N ILE A 56 -20.85 -27.36 30.50
CA ILE A 56 -21.09 -28.63 31.19
C ILE A 56 -21.18 -28.36 32.68
N ARG A 57 -22.24 -28.82 33.34
CA ARG A 57 -22.38 -28.64 34.78
C ARG A 57 -21.23 -29.34 35.48
N SER A 58 -20.53 -28.61 36.33
CA SER A 58 -19.48 -29.17 37.18
C SER A 58 -19.99 -29.46 38.59
N SER A 59 -20.80 -28.54 39.13
CA SER A 59 -21.11 -28.46 40.55
C SER A 59 -22.39 -27.67 40.79
N ARG A 60 -22.96 -27.83 41.98
CA ARG A 60 -24.12 -27.10 42.51
C ARG A 60 -24.03 -26.96 44.03
N GLY A 61 -24.41 -25.80 44.56
CA GLY A 61 -24.40 -25.54 46.01
C GLY A 61 -22.98 -25.34 46.58
N GLY A 62 -22.85 -25.29 47.91
CA GLY A 62 -21.57 -25.00 48.57
C GLY A 62 -20.64 -26.20 48.72
N THR A 63 -19.58 -26.05 49.51
CA THR A 63 -18.51 -27.06 49.64
C THR A 63 -18.85 -28.25 50.54
N THR A 64 -19.98 -28.23 51.25
CA THR A 64 -20.34 -29.20 52.30
C THR A 64 -21.75 -29.78 52.12
N GLY A 65 -21.98 -30.90 52.80
CA GLY A 65 -23.29 -31.57 52.82
C GLY A 65 -23.56 -32.38 51.55
N TYR A 66 -24.84 -32.59 51.30
CA TYR A 66 -25.33 -33.42 50.21
C TYR A 66 -26.60 -32.82 49.63
N TYR A 67 -26.78 -32.98 48.33
CA TYR A 67 -28.02 -32.64 47.64
C TYR A 67 -28.49 -33.81 46.79
N ASN A 68 -29.71 -34.26 47.07
CA ASN A 68 -30.41 -35.27 46.32
C ASN A 68 -31.15 -34.62 45.14
N GLN A 69 -30.58 -34.75 43.95
CA GLN A 69 -31.17 -34.21 42.73
C GLN A 69 -32.55 -34.82 42.37
N SER A 70 -32.89 -36.00 42.90
CA SER A 70 -34.22 -36.61 42.71
C SER A 70 -35.26 -36.11 43.72
N ASP A 71 -34.85 -35.35 44.73
CA ASP A 71 -35.72 -34.77 45.75
C ASP A 71 -35.35 -33.30 46.01
N PRO A 72 -35.61 -32.41 45.03
CA PRO A 72 -35.21 -31.01 45.12
C PRO A 72 -35.91 -30.24 46.24
N ASN A 73 -37.12 -30.69 46.63
CA ASN A 73 -37.93 -30.09 47.70
C ASN A 73 -37.51 -30.56 49.09
N ASN A 74 -36.53 -31.47 49.18
CA ASN A 74 -36.06 -32.06 50.42
C ASN A 74 -37.15 -32.78 51.23
N ASN A 75 -38.13 -33.39 50.56
CA ASN A 75 -39.23 -34.10 51.22
C ASN A 75 -38.74 -35.30 52.04
N ASN A 76 -37.61 -35.90 51.63
CA ASN A 76 -36.96 -37.03 52.30
C ASN A 76 -35.91 -36.60 53.33
N ASN A 77 -35.74 -35.28 53.57
CA ASN A 77 -34.81 -34.72 54.54
C ASN A 77 -33.33 -35.08 54.31
N LEU A 78 -32.94 -35.41 53.07
CA LEU A 78 -31.57 -35.82 52.73
C LEU A 78 -30.67 -34.66 52.27
N ASN A 79 -31.25 -33.54 51.83
CA ASN A 79 -30.47 -32.36 51.49
C ASN A 79 -29.97 -31.71 52.78
N THR A 80 -28.67 -31.50 52.90
CA THR A 80 -28.01 -31.09 54.15
C THR A 80 -26.96 -30.01 53.93
N LEU A 81 -26.70 -29.21 54.97
CA LEU A 81 -25.68 -28.16 55.01
C LEU A 81 -25.78 -27.22 53.80
N SER A 82 -24.66 -26.96 53.11
CA SER A 82 -24.62 -26.11 51.91
C SER A 82 -25.11 -26.79 50.63
N GLN A 83 -25.71 -27.99 50.74
CA GLN A 83 -26.34 -28.74 49.65
C GLN A 83 -25.39 -29.00 48.48
N ARG A 84 -24.16 -29.45 48.78
CA ARG A 84 -23.17 -29.83 47.77
C ARG A 84 -23.70 -30.91 46.83
N TYR A 85 -23.50 -30.68 45.53
CA TYR A 85 -23.67 -31.69 44.48
C TYR A 85 -22.54 -31.60 43.45
N ASP A 86 -21.83 -32.71 43.27
CA ASP A 86 -20.80 -32.90 42.26
C ASP A 86 -21.42 -33.59 41.04
N ASP A 87 -21.33 -33.00 39.85
CA ASP A 87 -21.88 -33.65 38.65
C ASP A 87 -20.99 -34.82 38.22
N PRO A 88 -21.48 -36.08 38.27
CA PRO A 88 -20.63 -37.25 38.06
C PRO A 88 -20.13 -37.38 36.62
N TYR A 89 -20.78 -36.73 35.65
CA TYR A 89 -20.42 -36.82 34.23
C TYR A 89 -19.52 -35.68 33.74
N PHE A 90 -19.26 -34.66 34.58
CA PHE A 90 -18.52 -33.46 34.17
C PHE A 90 -17.18 -33.78 33.50
N VAL A 91 -16.32 -34.55 34.19
CA VAL A 91 -14.95 -34.85 33.72
C VAL A 91 -14.96 -35.65 32.42
N GLN A 92 -15.86 -36.63 32.31
CA GLN A 92 -16.01 -37.40 31.08
C GLN A 92 -16.50 -36.52 29.93
N ASN A 93 -17.52 -35.69 30.16
CA ASN A 93 -18.09 -34.86 29.09
C ASN A 93 -17.11 -33.80 28.62
N ILE A 94 -16.35 -33.15 29.51
CA ILE A 94 -15.39 -32.11 29.11
C ILE A 94 -14.21 -32.70 28.32
N ASP A 95 -13.74 -33.89 28.70
CA ASP A 95 -12.70 -34.61 27.97
C ASP A 95 -13.20 -35.05 26.58
N ARG A 96 -14.39 -35.65 26.51
CA ARG A 96 -14.95 -36.14 25.24
C ARG A 96 -15.33 -35.02 24.29
N ALA A 97 -15.92 -33.93 24.80
CA ALA A 97 -16.29 -32.78 23.99
C ALA A 97 -15.07 -32.07 23.39
N THR A 98 -14.01 -31.88 24.20
CA THR A 98 -12.76 -31.27 23.69
C THR A 98 -12.03 -32.21 22.73
N THR A 99 -12.03 -33.52 22.97
CA THR A 99 -11.54 -34.54 22.02
C THR A 99 -12.29 -34.51 20.69
N ALA A 100 -13.60 -34.23 20.71
CA ALA A 100 -14.40 -34.05 19.51
C ALA A 100 -14.11 -32.74 18.76
N GLY A 101 -13.32 -31.81 19.32
CA GLY A 101 -13.05 -30.50 18.73
C GLY A 101 -14.12 -29.44 19.04
N ILE A 102 -14.88 -29.61 20.13
CA ILE A 102 -15.83 -28.63 20.67
C ILE A 102 -15.14 -27.78 21.73
N LEU A 103 -15.33 -26.47 21.71
CA LEU A 103 -14.85 -25.57 22.77
C LEU A 103 -15.73 -25.77 24.02
N ALA A 104 -15.16 -26.23 25.12
CA ALA A 104 -15.92 -26.62 26.30
C ALA A 104 -15.62 -25.74 27.52
N GLY A 105 -16.65 -25.44 28.31
CA GLY A 105 -16.55 -24.74 29.59
C GLY A 105 -17.35 -25.42 30.69
N SER A 106 -17.06 -25.07 31.94
CA SER A 106 -17.80 -25.56 33.11
C SER A 106 -18.83 -24.52 33.58
N TYR A 107 -19.98 -24.97 34.08
CA TYR A 107 -20.88 -24.10 34.85
C TYR A 107 -21.12 -24.60 36.27
N HIS A 108 -21.50 -23.68 37.16
CA HIS A 108 -21.91 -23.94 38.53
C HIS A 108 -23.32 -23.44 38.76
N PHE A 109 -24.27 -24.34 39.08
CA PHE A 109 -25.63 -23.95 39.44
C PHE A 109 -25.62 -23.40 40.87
N SER A 110 -25.75 -22.10 41.00
CA SER A 110 -25.66 -21.44 42.31
C SER A 110 -26.90 -21.66 43.17
N ARG A 111 -26.71 -21.69 44.49
CA ARG A 111 -27.79 -21.90 45.46
C ARG A 111 -27.86 -20.81 46.54
N PRO A 112 -28.00 -19.52 46.16
CA PRO A 112 -28.23 -18.45 47.12
C PRO A 112 -29.58 -18.57 47.87
N ASP A 113 -30.47 -19.47 47.46
CA ASP A 113 -31.69 -19.86 48.18
C ASP A 113 -31.41 -20.66 49.46
N ILE A 114 -30.19 -21.17 49.65
CA ILE A 114 -29.77 -21.80 50.91
C ILE A 114 -29.35 -20.69 51.88
N ILE A 115 -30.24 -20.42 52.83
CA ILE A 115 -30.07 -19.44 53.91
C ILE A 115 -30.08 -20.17 55.26
N GLU A 116 -29.85 -19.45 56.35
CA GLU A 116 -29.70 -20.03 57.69
C GLU A 116 -30.94 -20.84 58.11
N THR A 117 -32.12 -20.43 57.63
CA THR A 117 -33.41 -21.08 57.94
C THR A 117 -33.82 -22.17 56.94
N THR A 118 -33.03 -22.42 55.88
CA THR A 118 -33.31 -23.51 54.95
C THR A 118 -33.25 -24.86 55.69
N GLN A 119 -34.23 -25.73 55.43
CA GLN A 119 -34.33 -27.02 56.10
C GLN A 119 -33.02 -27.81 56.00
N ASN A 120 -32.53 -28.32 57.14
CA ASN A 120 -31.30 -29.08 57.29
C ASN A 120 -30.01 -28.35 56.85
N SER A 121 -30.03 -27.03 56.67
CA SER A 121 -28.82 -26.23 56.43
C SER A 121 -27.86 -26.24 57.62
N GLY A 122 -28.35 -26.59 58.82
CA GLY A 122 -27.58 -26.51 60.05
C GLY A 122 -27.24 -25.08 60.45
N GLY A 123 -28.02 -24.09 59.99
CA GLY A 123 -27.74 -22.67 60.18
C GLY A 123 -26.67 -22.11 59.23
N ILE A 124 -26.18 -22.90 58.28
CA ILE A 124 -25.15 -22.50 57.32
C ILE A 124 -25.82 -21.98 56.06
N ALA A 125 -25.77 -20.67 55.85
CA ALA A 125 -26.17 -20.05 54.59
C ALA A 125 -25.06 -20.18 53.55
N ASN A 126 -25.43 -20.39 52.29
CA ASN A 126 -24.46 -20.33 51.20
C ASN A 126 -24.04 -18.87 50.97
N ASN A 127 -22.76 -18.67 50.66
CA ASN A 127 -22.24 -17.40 50.17
C ASN A 127 -21.49 -17.65 48.86
N GLY A 128 -21.29 -16.58 48.08
CA GLY A 128 -20.71 -16.70 46.75
C GLY A 128 -19.28 -17.26 46.76
N ALA A 129 -18.48 -16.92 47.78
CA ALA A 129 -17.11 -17.39 47.88
C ALA A 129 -17.03 -18.91 48.13
N ASP A 130 -17.87 -19.45 49.01
CA ASP A 130 -17.95 -20.91 49.25
C ASP A 130 -18.38 -21.67 47.99
N GLU A 131 -19.39 -21.17 47.27
CA GLU A 131 -19.84 -21.81 46.03
C GLU A 131 -18.78 -21.71 44.90
N ALA A 132 -18.04 -20.60 44.85
CA ALA A 132 -16.89 -20.48 43.95
C ALA A 132 -15.77 -21.46 44.31
N ASP A 133 -15.47 -21.65 45.60
CA ASP A 133 -14.50 -22.65 46.07
C ASP A 133 -14.95 -24.07 45.70
N HIS A 134 -16.24 -24.38 45.79
CA HIS A 134 -16.78 -25.65 45.31
C HIS A 134 -16.58 -25.80 43.79
N MET A 135 -16.89 -24.76 43.01
CA MET A 135 -16.64 -24.79 41.57
C MET A 135 -15.16 -24.99 41.25
N ILE A 136 -14.24 -24.33 41.96
CA ILE A 136 -12.79 -24.50 41.79
C ILE A 136 -12.37 -25.93 42.13
N GLN A 137 -12.89 -26.51 43.22
CA GLN A 137 -12.62 -27.89 43.61
C GLN A 137 -13.05 -28.90 42.55
N MET A 138 -14.11 -28.62 41.79
CA MET A 138 -14.62 -29.55 40.76
C MET A 138 -14.09 -29.27 39.36
N ALA A 139 -13.91 -28.00 38.98
CA ALA A 139 -13.62 -27.58 37.62
C ALA A 139 -12.34 -26.75 37.45
N GLY A 140 -11.62 -26.42 38.53
CA GLY A 140 -10.41 -25.58 38.47
C GLY A 140 -9.30 -26.11 37.55
N ALA A 141 -9.24 -27.44 37.34
CA ALA A 141 -8.35 -28.05 36.36
C ALA A 141 -8.61 -27.58 34.91
N TRP A 142 -9.83 -27.12 34.59
CA TRP A 142 -10.22 -26.66 33.25
C TRP A 142 -10.44 -25.15 33.15
N MET A 143 -10.27 -24.39 34.22
CA MET A 143 -10.28 -22.92 34.20
C MET A 143 -8.93 -22.36 33.70
N ARG A 144 -8.50 -22.79 32.51
CA ARG A 144 -7.18 -22.48 31.92
C ARG A 144 -7.24 -22.42 30.39
N PRO A 145 -6.20 -21.91 29.71
CA PRO A 145 -6.23 -21.72 28.26
C PRO A 145 -6.51 -23.02 27.50
N GLY A 146 -7.39 -22.93 26.49
CA GLY A 146 -7.95 -24.06 25.76
C GLY A 146 -9.39 -24.43 26.14
N TYR A 147 -9.92 -23.84 27.23
CA TYR A 147 -11.29 -24.02 27.70
C TYR A 147 -12.02 -22.67 27.75
N LEU A 148 -13.34 -22.70 27.67
CA LEU A 148 -14.18 -21.51 27.85
C LEU A 148 -14.16 -21.05 29.30
N LEU A 149 -14.39 -19.75 29.51
CA LEU A 149 -14.54 -19.18 30.84
C LEU A 149 -15.58 -19.95 31.68
N PRO A 150 -15.36 -20.10 33.00
CA PRO A 150 -16.34 -20.72 33.88
C PRO A 150 -17.63 -19.88 33.91
N VAL A 151 -18.77 -20.54 34.06
CA VAL A 151 -20.09 -19.88 34.12
C VAL A 151 -20.64 -19.97 35.54
N HIS A 152 -21.08 -18.81 36.07
CA HIS A 152 -21.95 -18.73 37.22
C HIS A 152 -23.40 -18.76 36.73
N ASP A 153 -24.12 -19.82 37.05
CA ASP A 153 -25.54 -20.00 36.71
C ASP A 153 -26.40 -19.52 37.89
N LEU A 154 -27.08 -18.38 37.69
CA LEU A 154 -27.92 -17.72 38.69
C LEU A 154 -29.41 -17.89 38.37
N GLU A 155 -29.99 -18.95 38.93
CA GLU A 155 -31.42 -19.26 38.78
C GLU A 155 -32.13 -19.61 40.09
N ALA A 156 -31.50 -19.36 41.24
CA ALA A 156 -32.08 -19.55 42.57
C ALA A 156 -31.96 -18.29 43.44
N GLY A 157 -32.74 -18.23 44.53
CA GLY A 157 -32.60 -17.23 45.60
C GLY A 157 -33.38 -15.93 45.47
N ILE A 158 -34.12 -15.71 44.38
CA ILE A 158 -34.89 -14.46 44.17
C ILE A 158 -35.95 -14.20 45.26
N ASN A 159 -36.52 -15.27 45.82
CA ASN A 159 -37.54 -15.19 46.88
C ASN A 159 -36.92 -15.06 48.29
N GLN A 160 -35.65 -15.42 48.43
CA GLN A 160 -34.93 -15.44 49.71
C GLN A 160 -34.07 -14.19 49.91
N ARG A 161 -33.58 -13.59 48.82
CA ARG A 161 -32.63 -12.48 48.87
C ARG A 161 -33.17 -11.24 48.17
N GLN A 162 -33.03 -10.11 48.86
CA GLN A 162 -33.22 -8.80 48.26
C GLN A 162 -32.22 -8.56 47.11
N PRO A 163 -32.49 -7.63 46.18
CA PRO A 163 -31.65 -7.35 45.02
C PRO A 163 -30.16 -7.15 45.32
N THR A 164 -29.81 -6.25 46.24
CA THR A 164 -28.40 -5.97 46.60
C THR A 164 -27.72 -7.21 47.22
N PRO A 165 -28.28 -7.91 48.22
CA PRO A 165 -27.70 -9.16 48.70
C PRO A 165 -27.49 -10.25 47.65
N LEU A 166 -28.41 -10.40 46.68
CA LEU A 166 -28.24 -11.38 45.59
C LEU A 166 -27.13 -10.96 44.61
N ALA A 167 -27.04 -9.67 44.29
CA ALA A 167 -25.94 -9.12 43.51
C ALA A 167 -24.60 -9.27 44.24
N THR A 168 -24.55 -9.03 45.56
CA THR A 168 -23.35 -9.24 46.38
C THR A 168 -22.91 -10.69 46.38
N PHE A 169 -23.83 -11.65 46.55
CA PHE A 169 -23.52 -13.08 46.43
C PHE A 169 -22.82 -13.38 45.10
N SER A 170 -23.36 -12.85 44.00
CA SER A 170 -22.79 -13.06 42.66
C SER A 170 -21.42 -12.39 42.50
N ILE A 171 -21.23 -11.20 43.05
CA ILE A 171 -19.95 -10.48 43.05
C ILE A 171 -18.90 -11.25 43.84
N ASP A 172 -19.24 -11.77 45.02
CA ASP A 172 -18.35 -12.57 45.87
C ASP A 172 -17.90 -13.85 45.17
N PHE A 173 -18.82 -14.52 44.45
CA PHE A 173 -18.50 -15.66 43.61
C PHE A 173 -17.45 -15.31 42.56
N SER A 174 -17.69 -14.25 41.76
CA SER A 174 -16.75 -13.83 40.71
C SER A 174 -15.41 -13.34 41.28
N ASN A 175 -15.43 -12.62 42.40
CA ASN A 175 -14.22 -12.14 43.06
C ASN A 175 -13.37 -13.31 43.53
N ARG A 176 -13.97 -14.36 44.09
CA ARG A 176 -13.24 -15.54 44.54
C ARG A 176 -12.61 -16.32 43.37
N ILE A 177 -13.35 -16.51 42.27
CA ILE A 177 -12.78 -17.07 41.04
C ILE A 177 -11.61 -16.21 40.54
N PHE A 178 -11.76 -14.88 40.52
CA PHE A 178 -10.72 -13.97 40.07
C PHE A 178 -9.48 -13.98 40.98
N GLU A 179 -9.66 -14.05 42.29
CA GLU A 179 -8.57 -14.13 43.26
C GLU A 179 -7.70 -15.38 43.04
N VAL A 180 -8.32 -16.54 42.84
CA VAL A 180 -7.61 -17.82 42.72
C VAL A 180 -7.11 -18.06 41.30
N MET A 181 -7.94 -17.76 40.30
CA MET A 181 -7.70 -18.14 38.89
C MET A 181 -7.30 -16.97 37.99
N GLY A 182 -7.43 -15.72 38.45
CA GLY A 182 -7.10 -14.52 37.69
C GLY A 182 -8.05 -14.21 36.53
N ILE A 183 -9.23 -14.84 36.48
CA ILE A 183 -10.22 -14.71 35.42
C ILE A 183 -11.60 -14.35 35.96
N ARG A 184 -12.44 -13.76 35.11
CA ARG A 184 -13.82 -13.43 35.47
C ARG A 184 -14.79 -14.42 34.80
N PRO A 185 -15.72 -15.03 35.53
CA PRO A 185 -16.71 -15.95 34.96
C PRO A 185 -17.72 -15.23 34.04
N ILE A 186 -18.42 -16.04 33.25
CA ILE A 186 -19.63 -15.66 32.49
C ILE A 186 -20.83 -15.69 33.46
N MET A 187 -21.75 -14.73 33.33
CA MET A 187 -23.03 -14.78 34.03
C MET A 187 -24.05 -15.49 33.15
N TYR A 188 -24.59 -16.62 33.60
CA TYR A 188 -25.82 -17.16 33.02
C TYR A 188 -27.01 -16.73 33.89
N ILE A 189 -28.01 -16.10 33.25
CA ILE A 189 -29.15 -15.51 33.95
C ILE A 189 -30.36 -15.38 33.02
N ASN A 190 -31.56 -15.64 33.55
CA ASN A 190 -32.81 -15.37 32.84
C ASN A 190 -33.35 -13.96 33.16
N GLY A 191 -34.36 -13.52 32.40
CA GLY A 191 -34.91 -12.17 32.53
C GLY A 191 -35.48 -11.84 33.92
N ALA A 192 -36.03 -12.81 34.65
CA ALA A 192 -36.59 -12.56 35.98
C ALA A 192 -35.49 -12.17 36.98
N TYR A 193 -34.40 -12.95 37.00
CA TYR A 193 -33.25 -12.67 37.85
C TYR A 193 -32.51 -11.39 37.43
N ALA A 194 -32.31 -11.18 36.13
CA ALA A 194 -31.68 -9.96 35.62
C ALA A 194 -32.44 -8.70 36.03
N ASN A 195 -33.78 -8.73 35.93
CA ASN A 195 -34.62 -7.61 36.38
C ASN A 195 -34.60 -7.42 37.89
N HIS A 196 -34.52 -8.49 38.67
CA HIS A 196 -34.41 -8.39 40.12
C HIS A 196 -33.17 -7.59 40.53
N VAL A 197 -32.01 -7.96 39.98
CA VAL A 197 -30.73 -7.32 40.29
C VAL A 197 -30.55 -5.94 39.65
N GLN A 198 -31.43 -5.52 38.73
CA GLN A 198 -31.46 -4.14 38.20
C GLN A 198 -31.59 -3.10 39.31
N SER A 199 -32.34 -3.41 40.37
CA SER A 199 -32.56 -2.49 41.50
C SER A 199 -31.46 -2.56 42.57
N ALA A 200 -30.43 -3.41 42.38
CA ALA A 200 -29.32 -3.50 43.31
C ALA A 200 -28.45 -2.23 43.28
N SER A 201 -28.07 -1.74 44.46
CA SER A 201 -27.21 -0.56 44.62
C SER A 201 -25.78 -0.75 44.11
N ASN A 202 -25.32 -2.00 43.96
CA ASN A 202 -23.99 -2.39 43.49
C ASN A 202 -23.99 -3.01 42.08
N ARG A 203 -25.05 -2.78 41.28
CA ARG A 203 -25.21 -3.40 39.95
C ARG A 203 -24.09 -3.10 38.95
N ALA A 204 -23.46 -1.92 39.03
CA ALA A 204 -22.31 -1.59 38.17
C ALA A 204 -21.09 -2.48 38.48
N THR A 205 -20.87 -2.79 39.75
CA THR A 205 -19.84 -3.75 40.19
C THR A 205 -20.18 -5.16 39.72
N LEU A 206 -21.47 -5.55 39.75
CA LEU A 206 -21.93 -6.83 39.21
C LEU A 206 -21.58 -6.97 37.72
N VAL A 207 -21.90 -5.96 36.90
CA VAL A 207 -21.57 -5.97 35.46
C VAL A 207 -20.06 -6.06 35.24
N SER A 208 -19.26 -5.33 36.03
CA SER A 208 -17.79 -5.39 35.92
C SER A 208 -17.21 -6.76 36.35
N ALA A 209 -17.88 -7.44 37.28
CA ALA A 209 -17.51 -8.78 37.73
C ALA A 209 -17.90 -9.88 36.72
N TYR A 210 -18.79 -9.58 35.76
CA TYR A 210 -19.29 -10.49 34.74
C TYR A 210 -19.31 -9.82 33.36
N PRO A 211 -18.15 -9.71 32.70
CA PRO A 211 -18.02 -8.99 31.42
C PRO A 211 -18.69 -9.71 30.25
N VAL A 212 -19.05 -10.99 30.41
CA VAL A 212 -19.76 -11.78 29.40
C VAL A 212 -21.10 -12.23 29.98
N LEU A 213 -22.18 -11.87 29.28
CA LEU A 213 -23.55 -12.23 29.63
C LEU A 213 -24.03 -13.39 28.76
N TRP A 214 -24.51 -14.44 29.40
CA TRP A 214 -25.25 -15.55 28.81
C TRP A 214 -26.72 -15.43 29.24
N SER A 215 -27.58 -15.05 28.31
CA SER A 215 -28.99 -14.78 28.59
C SER A 215 -29.87 -15.97 28.22
N ALA A 216 -30.74 -16.40 29.14
CA ALA A 216 -31.73 -17.43 28.90
C ALA A 216 -33.07 -16.83 28.47
N ARG A 217 -33.50 -17.11 27.24
CA ARG A 217 -34.79 -16.68 26.70
C ARG A 217 -35.30 -17.65 25.65
N TYR A 218 -36.40 -18.33 25.95
CA TYR A 218 -37.01 -19.29 25.03
C TYR A 218 -38.22 -18.70 24.32
N ALA A 219 -38.01 -18.17 23.11
CA ALA A 219 -39.07 -17.51 22.35
C ALA A 219 -40.15 -18.49 21.87
N ASN A 220 -39.78 -19.73 21.55
CA ASN A 220 -40.69 -20.78 21.10
C ASN A 220 -40.18 -22.18 21.48
N GLN A 221 -40.64 -22.70 22.63
CA GLN A 221 -40.23 -24.02 23.12
C GLN A 221 -40.93 -25.18 22.42
N SER A 222 -42.08 -24.95 21.79
CA SER A 222 -42.77 -25.98 21.02
C SER A 222 -42.11 -26.22 19.67
N ASP A 223 -41.44 -25.21 19.12
CA ASP A 223 -40.62 -25.34 17.92
C ASP A 223 -39.34 -24.49 18.02
N PRO A 224 -38.29 -25.02 18.67
CA PRO A 224 -37.01 -24.34 18.79
C PRO A 224 -36.34 -23.98 17.46
N ASN A 225 -36.64 -24.73 16.39
CA ASN A 225 -36.03 -24.48 15.07
C ASN A 225 -36.63 -23.26 14.38
N SER A 226 -37.80 -22.77 14.82
CA SER A 226 -38.42 -21.56 14.28
C SER A 226 -37.79 -20.26 14.80
N ILE A 227 -36.91 -20.34 15.81
CA ILE A 227 -36.33 -19.16 16.45
C ILE A 227 -35.23 -18.59 15.52
N PRO A 228 -35.26 -17.30 15.15
CA PRO A 228 -34.33 -16.72 14.18
C PRO A 228 -32.95 -16.44 14.80
N ILE A 229 -32.26 -17.47 15.29
CA ILE A 229 -31.03 -17.33 16.09
C ILE A 229 -29.86 -16.66 15.35
N GLN A 230 -29.89 -16.65 14.01
CA GLN A 230 -28.85 -16.04 13.18
C GLN A 230 -29.01 -14.52 13.02
N THR A 231 -30.22 -13.98 13.21
CA THR A 231 -30.52 -12.57 12.94
C THR A 231 -31.20 -11.87 14.11
N GLY A 232 -31.95 -12.59 14.94
CA GLY A 232 -32.67 -12.04 16.07
C GLY A 232 -31.83 -11.94 17.36
N HIS A 233 -32.41 -11.30 18.36
CA HIS A 233 -31.84 -11.13 19.69
C HIS A 233 -32.86 -11.53 20.78
N PRO A 234 -32.41 -11.94 21.98
CA PRO A 234 -33.30 -12.24 23.11
C PRO A 234 -34.34 -11.14 23.37
N LYS A 235 -33.91 -9.88 23.29
CA LYS A 235 -34.72 -8.68 23.55
C LYS A 235 -35.85 -8.46 22.55
N ASP A 236 -35.77 -9.01 21.34
CA ASP A 236 -36.77 -8.82 20.28
C ASP A 236 -38.13 -9.42 20.67
N THR A 237 -38.13 -10.42 21.56
CA THR A 237 -39.34 -11.12 22.01
C THR A 237 -39.66 -10.85 23.48
N TYR A 238 -38.80 -10.13 24.21
CA TYR A 238 -38.97 -9.77 25.62
C TYR A 238 -37.99 -8.69 26.06
N THR A 239 -38.47 -7.45 26.26
CA THR A 239 -37.61 -6.29 26.52
C THR A 239 -36.81 -6.33 27.83
N PRO A 240 -37.36 -6.74 28.99
CA PRO A 240 -36.65 -6.65 30.26
C PRO A 240 -35.86 -7.94 30.49
N ILE A 241 -34.85 -8.19 29.63
CA ILE A 241 -34.12 -9.47 29.60
C ILE A 241 -32.67 -9.36 30.08
N TYR A 242 -32.05 -8.19 29.96
CA TYR A 242 -30.62 -8.01 30.29
C TYR A 242 -30.35 -7.32 31.61
N GLY A 243 -31.36 -6.76 32.30
CA GLY A 243 -31.16 -6.07 33.58
C GLY A 243 -29.99 -5.07 33.52
N PRO A 244 -29.05 -5.09 34.48
CA PRO A 244 -28.04 -4.04 34.62
C PRO A 244 -27.00 -4.03 33.49
N TRP A 245 -26.91 -5.10 32.69
CA TRP A 245 -26.05 -5.14 31.52
C TRP A 245 -26.58 -4.26 30.36
N ASP A 246 -27.85 -3.85 30.40
CA ASP A 246 -28.46 -2.91 29.44
C ASP A 246 -28.24 -1.44 29.83
N ASP A 247 -27.66 -1.16 31.02
CA ASP A 247 -27.35 0.21 31.45
C ASP A 247 -26.25 0.79 30.55
N ALA A 248 -26.39 2.07 30.17
CA ALA A 248 -25.34 2.80 29.46
C ALA A 248 -24.03 2.77 30.27
N PRO A 249 -22.84 2.64 29.63
CA PRO A 249 -22.56 2.81 28.20
C PRO A 249 -22.60 1.51 27.36
N ASN A 250 -23.19 0.43 27.88
CA ASN A 250 -23.24 -0.84 27.16
C ASN A 250 -24.10 -0.75 25.88
N PRO A 251 -23.83 -1.58 24.85
CA PRO A 251 -24.65 -1.62 23.64
C PRO A 251 -26.05 -2.16 23.93
N THR A 252 -27.01 -1.88 23.03
CA THR A 252 -28.42 -2.31 23.13
C THR A 252 -28.63 -3.83 23.16
N HIS A 253 -27.61 -4.59 22.75
CA HIS A 253 -27.56 -6.05 22.81
C HIS A 253 -26.24 -6.49 23.46
N PRO A 254 -26.14 -6.47 24.80
CA PRO A 254 -24.91 -6.74 25.55
C PRO A 254 -24.64 -8.24 25.79
N TRP A 255 -25.49 -9.15 25.29
CA TRP A 255 -25.34 -10.59 25.46
C TRP A 255 -24.21 -11.13 24.59
N GLY A 256 -23.34 -11.98 25.14
CA GLY A 256 -22.37 -12.76 24.37
C GLY A 256 -22.91 -14.13 23.96
N LEU A 257 -23.75 -14.72 24.80
CA LEU A 257 -24.37 -16.03 24.56
C LEU A 257 -25.88 -15.96 24.82
N TRP A 258 -26.64 -16.77 24.08
CA TRP A 258 -28.09 -16.87 24.23
C TRP A 258 -28.49 -18.33 24.28
N GLN A 259 -29.04 -18.76 25.41
CA GLN A 259 -29.77 -20.02 25.50
C GLN A 259 -31.19 -19.80 24.98
N TYR A 260 -31.45 -20.33 23.78
CA TYR A 260 -32.65 -20.02 23.02
C TYR A 260 -33.73 -21.09 23.13
N ALA A 261 -33.40 -22.28 23.60
CA ALA A 261 -34.35 -23.34 23.89
C ALA A 261 -33.82 -24.31 24.94
N SER A 262 -34.72 -24.97 25.65
CA SER A 262 -34.42 -26.14 26.51
C SER A 262 -35.04 -27.45 26.02
N THR A 263 -35.64 -27.40 24.83
CA THR A 263 -36.37 -28.50 24.21
C THR A 263 -35.82 -28.86 22.82
N LEU A 264 -34.63 -28.38 22.47
CA LEU A 264 -34.02 -28.74 21.19
C LEU A 264 -33.75 -30.24 21.15
N ARG A 265 -33.92 -30.85 19.98
CA ARG A 265 -33.67 -32.28 19.74
C ARG A 265 -32.70 -32.43 18.60
N LEU A 266 -31.49 -32.91 18.89
CA LEU A 266 -30.48 -33.22 17.88
C LEU A 266 -30.63 -34.68 17.45
N GLN A 267 -30.60 -34.97 16.15
CA GLN A 267 -30.71 -36.34 15.65
C GLN A 267 -29.54 -37.20 16.15
N SER A 268 -28.36 -36.60 16.23
CA SER A 268 -27.16 -37.25 16.72
C SER A 268 -27.20 -37.63 18.20
N TYR A 269 -28.14 -37.08 18.97
CA TYR A 269 -28.31 -37.36 20.40
C TYR A 269 -29.64 -38.07 20.67
N ASN A 270 -29.54 -39.34 21.09
CA ASN A 270 -30.69 -40.23 21.33
C ASN A 270 -31.71 -40.25 20.18
N ASN A 271 -31.27 -40.16 18.92
CA ASN A 271 -32.13 -40.10 17.73
C ASN A 271 -33.22 -39.01 17.81
N GLY A 272 -32.90 -37.86 18.40
CA GLY A 272 -33.85 -36.77 18.64
C GLY A 272 -34.91 -37.07 19.71
N GLY A 273 -34.74 -38.14 20.50
CA GLY A 273 -35.71 -38.56 21.52
C GLY A 273 -35.68 -37.73 22.81
N ASN A 274 -34.59 -37.02 23.08
CA ASN A 274 -34.38 -36.29 24.33
C ASN A 274 -34.16 -34.80 24.09
N ASN A 275 -34.60 -33.99 25.05
CA ASN A 275 -34.39 -32.56 25.07
C ASN A 275 -32.93 -32.21 25.40
N LEU A 276 -32.45 -31.15 24.76
CA LEU A 276 -31.18 -30.50 25.01
C LEU A 276 -31.37 -28.99 25.09
N ASP A 277 -30.57 -28.38 25.94
CA ASP A 277 -30.43 -26.94 26.01
C ASP A 277 -29.57 -26.47 24.85
N ALA A 278 -30.05 -25.46 24.14
CA ALA A 278 -29.49 -24.99 22.88
C ALA A 278 -29.05 -23.55 22.97
N ASN A 279 -27.84 -23.30 22.48
CA ASN A 279 -27.17 -22.01 22.60
C ASN A 279 -26.73 -21.47 21.25
N VAL A 280 -26.67 -20.15 21.17
CA VAL A 280 -26.07 -19.41 20.06
C VAL A 280 -25.17 -18.30 20.60
N ALA A 281 -24.05 -18.05 19.94
CA ALA A 281 -23.14 -16.96 20.24
C ALA A 281 -23.55 -15.68 19.51
N GLN A 282 -23.13 -14.51 20.00
CA GLN A 282 -23.44 -13.25 19.32
C GLN A 282 -22.71 -13.13 17.96
N GLY A 283 -21.55 -13.77 17.82
CA GLY A 283 -20.76 -13.87 16.59
C GLY A 283 -20.42 -15.32 16.19
N GLY A 284 -19.45 -15.48 15.29
CA GLY A 284 -19.01 -16.79 14.80
C GLY A 284 -18.06 -17.51 15.75
N THR A 285 -17.31 -18.48 15.23
CA THR A 285 -16.33 -19.22 16.02
C THR A 285 -15.20 -18.35 16.55
N GLU A 286 -14.79 -17.29 15.83
CA GLU A 286 -13.75 -16.36 16.31
C GLU A 286 -14.24 -15.51 17.48
N PHE A 287 -15.51 -15.10 17.48
CA PHE A 287 -16.15 -14.48 18.65
C PHE A 287 -16.07 -15.41 19.87
N ILE A 288 -16.44 -16.70 19.73
CA ILE A 288 -16.36 -17.66 20.84
C ILE A 288 -14.93 -17.82 21.38
N LYS A 289 -13.91 -17.76 20.52
CA LYS A 289 -12.50 -17.81 20.96
C LYS A 289 -12.09 -16.62 21.84
N ASP A 290 -12.83 -15.52 21.84
CA ASP A 290 -12.61 -14.41 22.79
C ASP A 290 -13.13 -14.71 24.20
N ILE A 291 -13.96 -15.74 24.34
CA ILE A 291 -14.54 -16.22 25.60
C ILE A 291 -13.74 -17.43 26.14
N LEU A 292 -12.61 -17.77 25.52
CA LEU A 292 -11.64 -18.72 26.10
C LEU A 292 -10.92 -18.09 27.29
N VAL A 293 -10.57 -18.92 28.27
CA VAL A 293 -9.70 -18.53 29.36
C VAL A 293 -8.36 -18.03 28.77
N PRO A 294 -7.94 -16.78 29.06
CA PRO A 294 -6.69 -16.26 28.54
C PRO A 294 -5.48 -16.91 29.21
N ALA A 295 -4.38 -16.97 28.48
CA ALA A 295 -3.08 -17.28 29.04
C ALA A 295 -2.57 -16.05 29.80
N ILE A 296 -2.48 -16.17 31.12
CA ILE A 296 -2.05 -15.09 32.01
C ILE A 296 -0.75 -15.45 32.70
N TRP A 297 0.12 -14.47 32.85
CA TRP A 297 1.41 -14.61 33.52
C TRP A 297 1.21 -14.67 35.03
N MET A 298 1.42 -15.77 35.75
CA MET A 298 1.10 -15.94 37.19
C MET A 298 2.21 -15.59 38.17
N ASN A 299 3.42 -15.31 37.69
CA ASN A 299 4.54 -14.95 38.57
C ASN A 299 4.53 -13.44 38.89
N ASN A 300 4.60 -13.08 40.18
CA ASN A 300 4.73 -11.69 40.66
C ASN A 300 6.17 -11.16 40.59
N SER A 301 7.03 -11.80 39.81
CA SER A 301 8.39 -11.38 39.53
C SER A 301 8.67 -11.45 38.02
N SER A 302 9.65 -10.66 37.58
CA SER A 302 10.15 -10.71 36.21
C SER A 302 10.67 -12.11 35.85
N GLY A 303 10.56 -12.49 34.57
CA GLY A 303 10.96 -13.83 34.15
C GLY A 303 10.97 -14.05 32.64
N GLN A 304 11.37 -15.25 32.23
CA GLN A 304 11.41 -15.65 30.82
C GLN A 304 10.04 -16.17 30.35
N TRP A 305 9.64 -15.75 29.15
CA TRP A 305 8.44 -16.24 28.46
C TRP A 305 8.43 -17.78 28.37
N THR A 306 9.60 -18.38 28.15
CA THR A 306 9.79 -19.82 28.00
C THR A 306 9.62 -20.62 29.28
N THR A 307 9.61 -19.96 30.46
CA THR A 307 9.39 -20.64 31.74
C THR A 307 7.90 -20.96 31.89
N GLN A 308 7.56 -22.23 31.67
CA GLN A 308 6.20 -22.72 31.68
C GLN A 308 5.44 -22.40 32.98
N THR A 309 6.07 -22.57 34.14
CA THR A 309 5.47 -22.26 35.46
C THR A 309 5.26 -20.77 35.73
N ASN A 310 5.57 -19.88 34.78
CA ASN A 310 5.11 -18.50 34.85
C ASN A 310 3.72 -18.29 34.25
N TRP A 311 3.11 -19.30 33.64
CA TRP A 311 1.80 -19.20 32.99
C TRP A 311 0.75 -20.02 33.74
N ASN A 312 -0.52 -19.59 33.71
CA ASN A 312 -1.64 -20.38 34.24
C ASN A 312 -1.78 -21.73 33.51
N SER A 313 -1.54 -21.76 32.20
CA SER A 313 -1.47 -23.00 31.41
C SER A 313 -0.32 -23.92 31.80
N GLY A 314 0.71 -23.40 32.45
CA GLY A 314 1.88 -24.16 32.86
C GLY A 314 1.88 -24.62 34.31
N GLN A 315 0.92 -24.16 35.13
CA GLN A 315 0.71 -24.68 36.48
C GLN A 315 0.11 -26.09 36.42
N ALA A 316 0.62 -26.99 37.28
CA ALA A 316 0.05 -28.32 37.43
C ALA A 316 -1.45 -28.23 37.78
N PRO A 317 -2.36 -28.87 37.03
CA PRO A 317 -3.77 -28.91 37.38
C PRO A 317 -3.99 -29.65 38.70
N VAL A 318 -4.88 -29.10 39.53
CA VAL A 318 -5.35 -29.77 40.75
C VAL A 318 -6.51 -30.69 40.38
N ALA A 319 -6.42 -31.96 40.78
CA ALA A 319 -7.46 -32.95 40.51
C ALA A 319 -8.78 -32.59 41.21
N PRO A 320 -9.95 -32.88 40.59
CA PRO A 320 -11.23 -32.62 41.22
C PRO A 320 -11.39 -33.37 42.55
N VAL A 321 -11.85 -32.66 43.58
CA VAL A 321 -12.07 -33.20 44.93
C VAL A 321 -13.57 -33.42 45.14
N GLN A 322 -14.00 -34.69 45.16
CA GLN A 322 -15.40 -35.01 45.44
C GLN A 322 -15.72 -34.89 46.93
N GLY A 323 -16.88 -34.32 47.25
CA GLY A 323 -17.35 -34.21 48.63
C GLY A 323 -17.77 -35.57 49.22
N PRO A 324 -17.83 -35.70 50.56
CA PRO A 324 -18.40 -36.88 51.20
C PRO A 324 -19.84 -37.17 50.70
N GLY A 325 -20.14 -38.43 50.43
CA GLY A 325 -21.49 -38.88 50.03
C GLY A 325 -21.88 -38.58 48.58
N GLN A 326 -20.99 -38.00 47.78
CA GLN A 326 -21.24 -37.68 46.38
C GLN A 326 -21.20 -38.92 45.49
N VAL A 327 -21.97 -38.93 44.41
CA VAL A 327 -21.96 -40.01 43.42
C VAL A 327 -20.59 -40.08 42.78
N ALA A 328 -20.01 -41.29 42.68
CA ALA A 328 -18.69 -41.46 42.08
C ALA A 328 -18.64 -40.91 40.64
N ARG A 329 -17.56 -40.19 40.31
CA ARG A 329 -17.30 -39.72 38.96
C ARG A 329 -17.34 -40.88 37.96
N VAL A 330 -17.97 -40.61 36.81
CA VAL A 330 -18.01 -41.50 35.66
C VAL A 330 -16.83 -41.21 34.72
N GLY A 331 -16.20 -42.27 34.22
CA GLY A 331 -15.08 -42.18 33.28
C GLY A 331 -13.72 -41.92 33.94
N SER A 332 -12.67 -41.94 33.12
CA SER A 332 -11.30 -41.71 33.57
C SER A 332 -11.06 -40.24 33.88
N LEU A 333 -10.24 -39.97 34.91
CA LEU A 333 -9.77 -38.63 35.20
C LEU A 333 -8.59 -38.30 34.29
N ILE A 334 -8.82 -37.49 33.26
CA ILE A 334 -7.79 -36.95 32.37
C ILE A 334 -7.65 -35.47 32.69
N LEU A 335 -6.49 -35.08 33.21
CA LEU A 335 -6.19 -33.68 33.51
C LEU A 335 -5.52 -33.01 32.31
N PRO A 336 -5.77 -31.71 32.06
CA PRO A 336 -5.11 -31.00 30.97
C PRO A 336 -3.60 -30.96 31.15
N ALA A 337 -2.86 -31.23 30.08
CA ALA A 337 -1.40 -31.13 30.10
C ALA A 337 -0.96 -29.67 30.35
N THR A 338 0.10 -29.51 31.13
CA THR A 338 0.73 -28.20 31.29
C THR A 338 1.42 -27.81 29.98
N ARG A 339 1.34 -26.53 29.59
CA ARG A 339 1.96 -26.03 28.35
C ARG A 339 2.23 -24.52 28.39
N LEU A 340 3.05 -24.05 27.47
CA LEU A 340 3.16 -22.63 27.11
C LEU A 340 1.93 -22.14 26.31
N PRO A 341 1.73 -20.82 26.18
CA PRO A 341 0.74 -20.26 25.27
C PRO A 341 0.97 -20.70 23.82
N THR A 342 -0.12 -20.91 23.08
CA THR A 342 -0.17 -21.47 21.72
C THR A 342 -1.01 -20.59 20.79
N LEU A 343 -1.06 -20.93 19.49
CA LEU A 343 -1.73 -20.14 18.45
C LEU A 343 -3.23 -19.91 18.69
N HIS A 344 -3.84 -20.65 19.62
CA HIS A 344 -5.25 -20.54 19.98
C HIS A 344 -5.50 -19.60 21.17
N ASP A 345 -4.46 -19.20 21.89
CA ASP A 345 -4.60 -18.49 23.16
C ASP A 345 -4.50 -16.98 23.01
N THR A 346 -5.43 -16.27 23.64
CA THR A 346 -5.25 -14.86 23.97
C THR A 346 -4.29 -14.74 25.15
N VAL A 347 -3.19 -14.03 24.98
CA VAL A 347 -2.23 -13.74 26.06
C VAL A 347 -2.53 -12.39 26.67
N ILE A 348 -2.57 -12.34 28.00
CA ILE A 348 -2.70 -11.09 28.76
C ILE A 348 -1.55 -11.01 29.77
N LEU A 349 -0.72 -9.99 29.65
CA LEU A 349 0.32 -9.65 30.62
C LEU A 349 -0.22 -8.55 31.53
N ASP A 350 -0.77 -8.93 32.68
CA ASP A 350 -1.40 -8.01 33.63
C ASP A 350 -1.11 -8.43 35.08
N ARG A 351 -0.23 -7.68 35.74
CA ARG A 351 0.19 -7.88 37.13
C ARG A 351 0.32 -6.52 37.82
N PRO A 352 -0.82 -5.82 38.02
CA PRO A 352 -0.84 -4.41 38.41
C PRO A 352 -0.24 -4.15 39.80
N ALA A 353 -0.11 -5.20 40.63
CA ALA A 353 0.51 -5.11 41.96
C ALA A 353 2.02 -5.43 41.97
N ALA A 354 2.61 -5.88 40.85
CA ALA A 354 3.97 -6.44 40.82
C ALA A 354 4.96 -5.72 39.89
N ASN A 355 4.49 -4.92 38.91
CA ASN A 355 5.33 -4.19 37.96
C ASN A 355 6.45 -5.07 37.35
N ILE A 356 6.06 -6.06 36.55
CA ILE A 356 7.00 -7.10 36.10
C ILE A 356 7.56 -6.81 34.70
N THR A 357 8.67 -7.48 34.38
CA THR A 357 9.20 -7.59 33.02
C THR A 357 9.16 -9.04 32.55
N VAL A 358 8.41 -9.30 31.48
CA VAL A 358 8.43 -10.57 30.75
C VAL A 358 9.47 -10.46 29.64
N THR A 359 10.43 -11.38 29.60
CA THR A 359 11.49 -11.39 28.58
C THR A 359 11.37 -12.59 27.65
N LEU A 360 11.43 -12.36 26.34
CA LEU A 360 11.53 -13.37 25.31
C LEU A 360 12.92 -13.31 24.65
N SER A 361 13.85 -14.09 25.19
CA SER A 361 15.26 -14.10 24.77
C SER A 361 15.58 -15.09 23.64
N SER A 362 14.77 -16.13 23.46
CA SER A 362 14.98 -17.18 22.47
C SER A 362 13.68 -17.95 22.19
N GLY A 363 13.70 -18.84 21.19
CA GLY A 363 12.54 -19.67 20.82
C GLY A 363 11.56 -18.96 19.89
N THR A 364 10.64 -19.73 19.31
CA THR A 364 9.54 -19.21 18.47
C THR A 364 8.21 -19.55 19.14
N HIS A 365 7.38 -18.54 19.35
CA HIS A 365 6.08 -18.69 20.00
C HIS A 365 4.98 -18.13 19.12
N ASN A 366 3.99 -18.96 18.85
CA ASN A 366 2.79 -18.60 18.11
C ASN A 366 1.66 -18.44 19.10
N ILE A 367 1.00 -17.29 19.10
CA ILE A 367 -0.17 -16.98 19.92
C ILE A 367 -1.30 -16.40 19.07
N ARG A 368 -2.53 -16.38 19.61
CA ARG A 368 -3.68 -15.79 18.92
C ARG A 368 -3.64 -14.27 19.04
N LYS A 369 -3.82 -13.75 20.26
CA LYS A 369 -3.88 -12.31 20.58
C LYS A 369 -2.94 -11.95 21.71
N LEU A 370 -2.59 -10.67 21.82
CA LEU A 370 -1.67 -10.18 22.85
C LEU A 370 -2.13 -8.85 23.47
N TYR A 371 -2.37 -8.83 24.78
CA TYR A 371 -2.61 -7.61 25.54
C TYR A 371 -1.48 -7.43 26.54
N VAL A 372 -0.75 -6.33 26.43
CA VAL A 372 0.40 -6.03 27.27
C VAL A 372 0.07 -4.84 28.16
N ARG A 373 -0.11 -5.07 29.46
CA ARG A 373 -0.26 -4.02 30.48
C ARG A 373 1.01 -3.90 31.33
N GLU A 374 1.77 -4.98 31.44
CA GLU A 374 3.11 -5.04 32.04
C GLU A 374 4.24 -4.73 31.04
N THR A 375 5.50 -4.84 31.45
CA THR A 375 6.64 -4.69 30.53
C THR A 375 6.91 -5.98 29.76
N LEU A 376 7.07 -5.89 28.43
CA LEU A 376 7.50 -6.98 27.55
C LEU A 376 8.81 -6.61 26.82
N SER A 377 9.82 -7.47 26.90
CA SER A 377 11.10 -7.30 26.22
C SER A 377 11.39 -8.50 25.32
N ILE A 378 11.46 -8.28 24.00
CA ILE A 378 11.78 -9.31 22.99
C ILE A 378 13.22 -9.05 22.52
N THR A 379 14.17 -9.80 23.04
CA THR A 379 15.62 -9.55 22.82
C THR A 379 16.28 -10.50 21.83
N GLY A 380 15.66 -11.66 21.58
CA GLY A 380 16.20 -12.65 20.65
C GLY A 380 15.22 -13.73 20.19
N GLY A 381 14.08 -13.92 20.87
CA GLY A 381 13.05 -14.85 20.42
C GLY A 381 12.11 -14.25 19.36
N THR A 382 11.28 -15.11 18.79
CA THR A 382 10.24 -14.76 17.81
C THR A 382 8.86 -14.89 18.44
N LEU A 383 8.08 -13.81 18.45
CA LEU A 383 6.68 -13.81 18.87
C LEU A 383 5.76 -13.52 17.69
N ASN A 384 4.96 -14.51 17.31
CA ASN A 384 3.97 -14.41 16.24
C ASN A 384 2.57 -14.28 16.85
N VAL A 385 1.94 -13.13 16.65
CA VAL A 385 0.55 -12.84 17.03
C VAL A 385 -0.33 -13.03 15.79
N ASN A 386 -0.95 -14.21 15.70
CA ASN A 386 -1.51 -14.73 14.46
C ASN A 386 -2.96 -14.30 14.18
N TYR A 387 -3.65 -13.72 15.16
CA TYR A 387 -5.03 -13.27 14.94
C TYR A 387 -5.09 -12.19 13.86
N VAL A 388 -5.91 -12.45 12.85
CA VAL A 388 -6.30 -11.49 11.81
C VAL A 388 -7.61 -10.84 12.28
N PRO A 389 -7.66 -9.50 12.43
CA PRO A 389 -8.90 -8.83 12.81
C PRO A 389 -10.09 -9.22 11.94
N SER A 390 -11.18 -9.66 12.58
CA SER A 390 -12.45 -10.01 11.95
C SER A 390 -13.58 -9.10 12.45
N TRP A 391 -14.71 -9.10 11.74
CA TRP A 391 -15.87 -8.29 12.06
C TRP A 391 -16.56 -8.71 13.37
N ASP A 392 -16.46 -9.99 13.73
CA ASP A 392 -17.09 -10.61 14.89
C ASP A 392 -16.16 -10.64 16.11
N SER A 393 -15.03 -9.94 16.07
CA SER A 393 -14.05 -9.93 17.15
C SER A 393 -13.29 -8.60 17.16
N THR A 394 -12.17 -8.52 17.88
CA THR A 394 -11.47 -7.25 18.12
C THR A 394 -10.80 -6.72 16.85
N PRO A 395 -10.75 -5.38 16.66
CA PRO A 395 -10.10 -4.76 15.48
C PRO A 395 -8.57 -4.80 15.53
N ILE A 396 -8.00 -5.40 16.57
CA ILE A 396 -6.57 -5.46 16.87
C ILE A 396 -6.16 -6.89 17.23
N SER A 397 -4.94 -7.24 16.84
CA SER A 397 -4.26 -8.49 17.20
C SER A 397 -3.45 -8.31 18.48
N ALA A 398 -2.86 -7.13 18.66
CA ALA A 398 -2.16 -6.77 19.88
C ALA A 398 -2.48 -5.35 20.36
N GLN A 399 -2.46 -5.16 21.67
CA GLN A 399 -2.57 -3.87 22.34
C GLN A 399 -1.43 -3.68 23.33
N PHE A 400 -0.70 -2.56 23.20
CA PHE A 400 0.36 -2.16 24.11
C PHE A 400 -0.14 -1.02 25.00
N SER A 401 -0.65 -1.40 26.17
CA SER A 401 -0.99 -0.50 27.28
C SER A 401 0.16 -0.40 28.30
N GLY A 402 1.17 -1.27 28.20
CA GLY A 402 2.42 -1.28 28.96
C GLY A 402 3.63 -0.98 28.07
N ALA A 403 4.83 -1.03 28.65
CA ALA A 403 6.07 -0.80 27.91
C ALA A 403 6.47 -2.04 27.10
N VAL A 404 6.78 -1.86 25.81
CA VAL A 404 7.26 -2.96 24.96
C VAL A 404 8.57 -2.56 24.30
N THR A 405 9.53 -3.47 24.32
CA THR A 405 10.81 -3.31 23.61
C THR A 405 11.05 -4.49 22.68
N LEU A 406 11.32 -4.20 21.40
CA LEU A 406 11.90 -5.13 20.44
C LEU A 406 13.38 -4.77 20.26
N GLY A 407 14.29 -5.69 20.53
CA GLY A 407 15.74 -5.43 20.49
C GLY A 407 16.56 -6.65 20.12
N GLY A 408 17.88 -6.45 19.98
CA GLY A 408 18.80 -7.52 19.61
C GLY A 408 18.43 -8.17 18.27
N SER A 409 18.33 -9.50 18.27
CA SER A 409 17.87 -10.29 17.13
C SER A 409 16.39 -10.71 17.23
N GLY A 410 15.63 -10.10 18.15
CA GLY A 410 14.23 -10.43 18.39
C GLY A 410 13.34 -10.21 17.17
N THR A 411 12.24 -10.94 17.10
CA THR A 411 11.23 -10.81 16.04
C THR A 411 9.83 -10.68 16.64
N LEU A 412 9.07 -9.69 16.18
CA LEU A 412 7.64 -9.55 16.46
C LEU A 412 6.87 -9.56 15.15
N SER A 413 5.95 -10.51 14.99
CA SER A 413 5.01 -10.59 13.86
C SER A 413 3.58 -10.37 14.35
N VAL A 414 2.86 -9.40 13.80
CA VAL A 414 1.53 -9.00 14.25
C VAL A 414 0.71 -8.33 13.15
N HIS A 415 -0.49 -8.82 12.84
CA HIS A 415 -1.31 -8.20 11.77
C HIS A 415 -1.67 -6.74 12.11
N THR A 416 -2.41 -6.51 13.19
CA THR A 416 -2.76 -5.16 13.65
C THR A 416 -2.34 -4.93 15.09
N LEU A 417 -1.49 -3.93 15.32
CA LEU A 417 -1.02 -3.51 16.63
C LEU A 417 -1.56 -2.12 16.97
N GLN A 418 -2.02 -1.93 18.21
CA GLN A 418 -2.31 -0.62 18.79
C GLN A 418 -1.32 -0.30 19.91
N VAL A 419 -0.74 0.91 19.86
CA VAL A 419 0.03 1.49 20.96
C VAL A 419 -0.83 2.57 21.60
N ASP A 420 -1.22 2.36 22.85
CA ASP A 420 -2.14 3.26 23.55
C ASP A 420 -1.52 4.64 23.81
N ALA A 421 -2.37 5.63 24.09
CA ALA A 421 -1.94 6.95 24.50
C ALA A 421 -1.04 6.87 25.74
N SER A 422 -0.06 7.76 25.82
CA SER A 422 0.97 7.81 26.86
C SER A 422 1.90 6.59 26.90
N ARG A 423 1.82 5.68 25.91
CA ARG A 423 2.69 4.50 25.81
C ARG A 423 3.69 4.62 24.68
N THR A 424 4.80 3.90 24.87
CA THR A 424 5.94 3.87 23.96
C THR A 424 6.24 2.43 23.57
N PHE A 425 6.29 2.17 22.26
CA PHE A 425 6.89 0.96 21.72
C PHE A 425 8.34 1.26 21.33
N THR A 426 9.29 0.64 22.03
CA THR A 426 10.72 0.86 21.80
C THR A 426 11.27 -0.15 20.79
N LEU A 427 11.93 0.37 19.77
CA LEU A 427 12.59 -0.37 18.70
C LEU A 427 14.10 -0.21 18.81
N GLY A 428 14.74 -1.13 19.53
CA GLY A 428 16.19 -1.19 19.74
C GLY A 428 16.95 -2.08 18.75
N GLY A 429 16.25 -2.84 17.90
CA GLY A 429 16.84 -3.85 17.02
C GLY A 429 15.78 -4.77 16.42
N GLY A 430 16.21 -5.81 15.71
CA GLY A 430 15.38 -6.95 15.33
C GLY A 430 14.51 -6.78 14.08
N ASN A 431 13.53 -7.70 13.95
CA ASN A 431 12.62 -7.78 12.82
C ASN A 431 11.18 -7.49 13.28
N LEU A 432 10.53 -6.53 12.64
CA LEU A 432 9.14 -6.16 12.90
C LEU A 432 8.30 -6.46 11.66
N LEU A 433 7.43 -7.46 11.79
CA LEU A 433 6.49 -7.88 10.76
C LEU A 433 5.09 -7.42 11.12
N PHE A 434 4.43 -6.66 10.25
CA PHE A 434 3.05 -6.22 10.52
C PHE A 434 2.22 -5.96 9.26
N ASN A 435 0.95 -5.60 9.43
CA ASN A 435 0.15 -4.94 8.37
C ASN A 435 -0.22 -3.52 8.78
N THR A 436 -0.67 -3.32 10.01
CA THR A 436 -1.07 -2.00 10.51
C THR A 436 -0.61 -1.77 11.95
N MET A 437 0.03 -0.64 12.20
CA MET A 437 0.30 -0.11 13.54
C MET A 437 -0.49 1.18 13.73
N LYS A 438 -1.30 1.23 14.80
CA LYS A 438 -2.08 2.39 15.21
C LYS A 438 -1.43 3.03 16.43
N LEU A 439 -1.02 4.28 16.29
CA LEU A 439 -0.52 5.11 17.37
C LEU A 439 -1.67 5.99 17.87
N MET A 440 -2.14 5.77 19.10
CA MET A 440 -3.35 6.43 19.58
C MET A 440 -3.12 7.93 19.82
N PRO A 441 -3.96 8.82 19.27
CA PRO A 441 -3.88 10.26 19.53
C PRO A 441 -4.12 10.62 20.99
N HIS A 442 -3.57 11.74 21.44
CA HIS A 442 -3.81 12.28 22.78
C HIS A 442 -3.58 13.79 22.81
N ASN A 443 -4.14 14.50 23.80
CA ASN A 443 -3.98 15.96 23.91
C ASN A 443 -2.52 16.40 24.17
N SER A 444 -1.71 15.56 24.83
CA SER A 444 -0.34 15.92 25.25
C SER A 444 0.68 14.78 25.17
N SER A 445 0.23 13.54 25.01
CA SER A 445 1.06 12.33 25.16
C SER A 445 0.52 11.23 24.27
N PRO A 446 0.60 11.38 22.94
CA PRO A 446 0.10 10.35 22.03
C PRO A 446 0.93 9.07 22.14
N GLY A 447 0.38 7.95 21.67
CA GLY A 447 1.14 6.72 21.48
C GLY A 447 2.32 6.98 20.54
N LYS A 448 3.50 6.44 20.86
CA LYS A 448 4.71 6.67 20.07
C LYS A 448 5.56 5.42 19.85
N ILE A 449 6.31 5.44 18.76
CA ILE A 449 7.43 4.51 18.53
C ILE A 449 8.72 5.25 18.86
N ALA A 450 9.57 4.67 19.70
CA ALA A 450 10.90 5.20 20.00
C ALA A 450 11.97 4.28 19.40
N MET A 451 12.68 4.76 18.37
CA MET A 451 13.73 3.99 17.71
C MET A 451 15.08 4.23 18.38
N THR A 452 15.50 3.27 19.18
CA THR A 452 16.79 3.26 19.88
C THR A 452 17.84 2.44 19.14
N GLY A 453 17.47 1.75 18.06
CA GLY A 453 18.35 0.99 17.17
C GLY A 453 17.82 0.88 15.73
N ASN A 454 18.49 0.06 14.93
CA ASN A 454 18.14 -0.20 13.52
C ASN A 454 17.13 -1.35 13.44
N VAL A 455 16.14 -1.27 12.56
CA VAL A 455 15.08 -2.28 12.46
C VAL A 455 14.85 -2.75 11.03
N ASN A 456 14.60 -4.05 10.89
CA ASN A 456 14.11 -4.66 9.66
C ASN A 456 12.57 -4.63 9.65
N PHE A 457 12.00 -4.04 8.61
CA PHE A 457 10.55 -3.93 8.40
C PHE A 457 10.14 -4.90 7.29
N ASP A 458 9.19 -5.78 7.60
CA ASP A 458 8.68 -6.78 6.66
C ASP A 458 7.16 -7.01 6.86
N ALA A 459 6.50 -7.72 5.94
CA ALA A 459 5.06 -7.99 5.98
C ALA A 459 4.77 -9.37 6.60
N VAL A 460 3.63 -9.50 7.30
CA VAL A 460 3.17 -10.81 7.78
C VAL A 460 2.72 -11.71 6.62
N THR A 461 2.12 -11.12 5.58
CA THR A 461 1.58 -11.84 4.41
C THR A 461 2.13 -11.26 3.10
N SER A 462 1.75 -10.03 2.72
CA SER A 462 2.35 -9.35 1.56
C SER A 462 2.22 -7.82 1.58
N GLY A 463 3.31 -7.17 1.21
CA GLY A 463 3.30 -5.95 0.41
C GLY A 463 3.16 -4.62 1.14
N ASN A 464 2.17 -4.44 2.02
CA ASN A 464 1.85 -3.12 2.55
C ASN A 464 1.85 -3.09 4.08
N LEU A 465 2.67 -2.20 4.63
CA LEU A 465 2.74 -1.89 6.06
C LEU A 465 2.28 -0.46 6.26
N ILE A 466 1.43 -0.21 7.24
CA ILE A 466 0.93 1.14 7.54
C ILE A 466 1.20 1.47 9.00
N ILE A 467 1.92 2.57 9.25
CA ILE A 467 2.01 3.19 10.58
C ILE A 467 1.15 4.45 10.53
N THR A 468 0.04 4.45 11.26
CA THR A 468 -0.98 5.50 11.20
C THR A 468 -1.51 5.86 12.57
N ASN A 469 -2.35 6.90 12.63
CA ASN A 469 -3.06 7.25 13.85
C ASN A 469 -4.18 6.27 14.13
N GLY A 470 -4.37 5.95 15.41
CA GLY A 470 -5.58 5.31 15.88
C GLY A 470 -6.79 6.25 15.89
N ALA A 471 -7.96 5.72 16.22
CA ALA A 471 -9.17 6.52 16.40
C ALA A 471 -9.03 7.41 17.63
N GLY A 472 -9.46 8.68 17.54
CA GLY A 472 -9.42 9.62 18.66
C GLY A 472 -9.15 11.05 18.21
N LEU A 473 -9.18 11.97 19.18
CA LEU A 473 -8.86 13.38 19.00
C LEU A 473 -7.51 13.72 19.65
N GLY A 474 -6.87 14.79 19.19
CA GLY A 474 -5.64 15.32 19.77
C GLY A 474 -4.45 15.29 18.82
N ILE A 475 -3.26 15.37 19.41
CA ILE A 475 -1.99 15.32 18.69
C ILE A 475 -1.81 13.92 18.10
N SER A 476 -1.37 13.87 16.84
CA SER A 476 -0.99 12.64 16.15
C SER A 476 0.07 11.86 16.94
N GLY A 477 0.02 10.53 16.86
CA GLY A 477 1.16 9.68 17.18
C GLY A 477 2.40 10.07 16.37
N THR A 478 3.57 9.63 16.83
CA THR A 478 4.87 10.00 16.25
C THR A 478 5.86 8.84 16.28
N ILE A 479 6.84 8.88 15.38
CA ILE A 479 8.05 8.06 15.44
C ILE A 479 9.22 8.96 15.86
N ASP A 480 9.82 8.67 17.01
CA ASP A 480 10.98 9.39 17.54
C ASP A 480 12.26 8.58 17.28
N LEU A 481 13.23 9.14 16.55
CA LEU A 481 14.52 8.48 16.30
C LEU A 481 15.50 8.59 17.48
N VAL A 482 15.07 9.24 18.57
CA VAL A 482 15.78 9.37 19.84
C VAL A 482 17.17 9.96 19.64
N GLY A 483 17.28 10.94 18.74
CA GLY A 483 18.52 11.65 18.42
C GLY A 483 19.58 10.85 17.63
N GLY A 484 19.37 9.55 17.39
CA GLY A 484 20.33 8.70 16.69
C GLY A 484 20.18 8.72 15.17
N ASN A 485 21.17 8.16 14.47
CA ASN A 485 21.06 7.83 13.05
C ASN A 485 20.46 6.42 12.90
N ARG A 486 19.20 6.32 12.47
CA ARG A 486 18.39 5.09 12.53
C ARG A 486 18.11 4.54 11.15
N THR A 487 18.39 3.26 10.98
CA THR A 487 18.12 2.55 9.74
C THR A 487 16.75 1.88 9.76
N PHE A 488 15.95 2.22 8.75
CA PHE A 488 14.75 1.52 8.36
C PHE A 488 15.13 0.63 7.18
N ASN A 489 15.38 -0.65 7.46
CA ASN A 489 15.65 -1.62 6.41
C ASN A 489 14.32 -2.22 5.93
N VAL A 490 13.80 -1.75 4.80
CA VAL A 490 12.50 -2.19 4.26
C VAL A 490 12.71 -3.33 3.28
N ALA A 491 12.16 -4.50 3.60
CA ALA A 491 12.36 -5.74 2.85
C ALA A 491 11.87 -5.65 1.39
N ASN A 492 12.34 -6.59 0.56
CA ASN A 492 11.97 -6.64 -0.85
C ASN A 492 10.46 -6.88 -1.03
N GLY A 493 9.83 -6.19 -1.97
CA GLY A 493 8.39 -6.30 -2.22
C GLY A 493 7.51 -5.65 -1.15
N VAL A 494 8.09 -4.98 -0.14
CA VAL A 494 7.38 -4.29 0.92
C VAL A 494 7.29 -2.78 0.66
N ASN A 495 6.12 -2.21 0.95
CA ASN A 495 5.77 -0.80 0.93
C ASN A 495 5.40 -0.37 2.35
N LEU A 496 6.29 0.36 3.01
CA LEU A 496 6.07 0.94 4.33
C LEU A 496 5.48 2.35 4.18
N SER A 497 4.19 2.52 4.46
CA SER A 497 3.52 3.82 4.57
C SER A 497 3.65 4.36 5.98
N VAL A 498 4.35 5.48 6.13
CA VAL A 498 4.45 6.23 7.39
C VAL A 498 3.53 7.45 7.32
N GLU A 499 2.40 7.36 8.03
CA GLU A 499 1.33 8.37 8.04
C GLU A 499 1.32 9.22 9.32
N VAL A 500 2.40 9.15 10.08
CA VAL A 500 2.67 9.94 11.28
C VAL A 500 3.99 10.70 11.11
N PRO A 501 4.20 11.84 11.79
CA PRO A 501 5.48 12.53 11.77
C PRO A 501 6.62 11.67 12.34
N VAL A 502 7.80 11.84 11.77
CA VAL A 502 9.09 11.35 12.26
C VAL A 502 9.88 12.53 12.82
N SER A 503 10.44 12.38 14.02
CA SER A 503 11.13 13.45 14.75
C SER A 503 12.50 13.01 15.29
N ASN A 504 13.37 14.00 15.51
CA ASN A 504 14.73 13.88 16.07
C ASN A 504 15.69 13.02 15.24
N GLY A 505 17.00 13.19 15.44
CA GLY A 505 18.03 12.32 14.84
C GLY A 505 18.14 12.39 13.31
N ALA A 506 18.58 11.28 12.71
CA ALA A 506 18.77 11.11 11.26
C ALA A 506 18.18 9.78 10.78
N LEU A 507 17.71 9.73 9.54
CA LEU A 507 17.04 8.57 8.94
C LEU A 507 17.91 7.94 7.85
N VAL A 508 18.14 6.63 7.91
CA VAL A 508 18.67 5.85 6.78
C VAL A 508 17.56 4.95 6.24
N LYS A 509 17.19 5.15 4.97
CA LYS A 509 16.34 4.20 4.24
C LYS A 509 17.24 3.17 3.55
N ALA A 510 17.14 1.93 3.97
CA ALA A 510 17.83 0.76 3.41
C ALA A 510 16.82 -0.29 2.93
N GLY A 511 17.34 -1.38 2.36
CA GLY A 511 16.53 -2.46 1.78
C GLY A 511 15.87 -2.06 0.46
N THR A 512 15.53 -3.05 -0.37
CA THR A 512 15.03 -2.81 -1.73
C THR A 512 13.57 -2.40 -1.81
N GLY A 513 12.82 -2.50 -0.70
CA GLY A 513 11.42 -2.08 -0.64
C GLY A 513 11.21 -0.56 -0.73
N THR A 514 9.94 -0.17 -0.76
CA THR A 514 9.48 1.22 -0.82
C THR A 514 9.15 1.74 0.57
N MET A 515 9.56 2.96 0.89
CA MET A 515 9.08 3.70 2.07
C MET A 515 8.38 4.98 1.61
N LEU A 516 7.19 5.25 2.15
CA LEU A 516 6.43 6.46 1.89
C LEU A 516 6.42 7.32 3.15
N LEU A 517 6.85 8.58 3.02
CA LEU A 517 6.74 9.60 4.06
C LEU A 517 5.60 10.56 3.68
N ASN A 518 4.43 10.36 4.30
CA ASN A 518 3.21 11.09 3.96
C ASN A 518 2.95 12.32 4.83
N LYS A 519 3.77 12.56 5.86
CA LYS A 519 3.65 13.69 6.79
C LYS A 519 4.88 14.59 6.76
N ALA A 520 4.70 15.82 7.24
CA ALA A 520 5.81 16.71 7.54
C ALA A 520 6.63 16.10 8.68
N ASN A 521 7.91 15.87 8.42
CA ASN A 521 8.86 15.33 9.37
C ASN A 521 9.75 16.45 9.92
N THR A 522 10.24 16.29 11.15
CA THR A 522 10.94 17.35 11.90
C THR A 522 12.34 16.98 12.36
N TYR A 523 12.83 15.78 12.04
CA TYR A 523 14.21 15.41 12.32
C TYR A 523 15.20 16.28 11.51
N SER A 524 16.36 16.58 12.10
CA SER A 524 17.31 17.55 11.55
C SER A 524 18.67 16.96 11.16
N GLY A 525 18.97 15.73 11.57
CA GLY A 525 20.23 15.06 11.26
C GLY A 525 20.36 14.59 9.81
N GLY A 526 19.31 14.71 9.01
CA GLY A 526 19.29 14.39 7.58
C GLY A 526 18.75 13.00 7.25
N THR A 527 18.65 12.73 5.96
CA THR A 527 18.18 11.45 5.40
C THR A 527 19.24 10.88 4.47
N THR A 528 19.52 9.58 4.58
CA THR A 528 20.34 8.84 3.62
C THR A 528 19.50 7.76 2.95
N LEU A 529 19.33 7.84 1.63
CA LEU A 529 18.71 6.81 0.81
C LEU A 529 19.83 5.90 0.26
N SER A 530 19.92 4.69 0.80
CA SER A 530 20.96 3.72 0.44
C SER A 530 20.50 2.72 -0.62
N ALA A 531 19.22 2.34 -0.60
CA ALA A 531 18.62 1.40 -1.54
C ALA A 531 17.08 1.51 -1.58
N GLY A 532 16.48 0.90 -2.59
CA GLY A 532 15.03 0.84 -2.78
C GLY A 532 14.43 2.16 -3.23
N THR A 533 13.18 2.42 -2.85
CA THR A 533 12.47 3.66 -3.19
C THR A 533 12.06 4.42 -1.93
N LEU A 534 12.28 5.73 -1.90
CA LEU A 534 11.70 6.66 -0.93
C LEU A 534 10.72 7.56 -1.66
N LEU A 535 9.43 7.48 -1.33
CA LEU A 535 8.41 8.40 -1.85
C LEU A 535 8.11 9.46 -0.79
N VAL A 536 8.29 10.72 -1.16
CA VAL A 536 7.97 11.87 -0.31
C VAL A 536 6.65 12.46 -0.80
N ASN A 537 5.60 12.37 0.03
CA ASN A 537 4.22 12.73 -0.33
C ASN A 537 3.56 13.63 0.72
N ASN A 538 4.36 14.30 1.55
CA ASN A 538 3.86 15.30 2.48
C ASN A 538 3.11 16.42 1.73
N THR A 539 1.96 16.84 2.26
CA THR A 539 1.15 17.93 1.69
C THR A 539 1.54 19.31 2.23
N SER A 540 2.34 19.35 3.30
CA SER A 540 2.89 20.56 3.91
C SER A 540 4.26 20.29 4.53
N GLY A 541 5.03 21.34 4.81
CA GLY A 541 6.36 21.22 5.44
C GLY A 541 7.36 20.44 4.59
N SER A 542 8.29 19.75 5.25
CA SER A 542 9.31 18.90 4.60
C SER A 542 9.03 17.42 4.87
N GLY A 543 9.01 16.60 3.83
CA GLY A 543 8.85 15.15 3.99
C GLY A 543 10.10 14.45 4.50
N THR A 544 11.27 15.09 4.51
CA THR A 544 12.52 14.47 5.00
C THR A 544 13.20 15.29 6.10
N GLY A 545 12.44 16.15 6.80
CA GLY A 545 13.00 17.03 7.82
C GLY A 545 13.79 18.21 7.27
N SER A 546 14.50 18.92 8.14
CA SER A 546 15.32 20.10 7.77
C SER A 546 16.74 19.75 7.34
N GLY A 547 17.23 18.56 7.71
CA GLY A 547 18.57 18.09 7.34
C GLY A 547 18.69 17.68 5.88
N ASN A 548 19.93 17.58 5.39
CA ASN A 548 20.22 17.20 4.01
C ASN A 548 19.72 15.79 3.67
N LEU A 549 19.34 15.58 2.41
CA LEU A 549 19.02 14.27 1.85
C LEU A 549 20.13 13.83 0.90
N THR A 550 20.80 12.71 1.21
CA THR A 550 21.80 12.11 0.33
C THR A 550 21.25 10.83 -0.29
N ILE A 551 21.33 10.71 -1.61
CA ILE A 551 20.92 9.52 -2.36
C ILE A 551 22.18 8.81 -2.85
N ASN A 552 22.57 7.74 -2.17
CA ASN A 552 23.73 6.91 -2.53
C ASN A 552 23.35 5.82 -3.54
N GLY A 553 22.16 5.24 -3.36
CA GLY A 553 21.59 4.21 -4.21
C GLY A 553 20.07 4.20 -4.06
N GLY A 554 19.35 3.84 -5.13
CA GLY A 554 17.88 3.82 -5.15
C GLY A 554 17.24 5.08 -5.71
N ILE A 555 15.92 5.20 -5.50
CA ILE A 555 15.07 6.20 -6.15
C ILE A 555 14.36 7.07 -5.12
N LEU A 556 14.56 8.38 -5.19
CA LEU A 556 13.70 9.37 -4.57
C LEU A 556 12.56 9.71 -5.52
N GLY A 557 11.32 9.61 -5.05
CA GLY A 557 10.14 10.03 -5.81
C GLY A 557 9.06 10.65 -4.94
N GLY A 558 7.83 10.60 -5.43
CA GLY A 558 6.67 11.22 -4.82
C GLY A 558 6.38 12.62 -5.36
N THR A 559 5.41 13.29 -4.73
CA THR A 559 4.90 14.61 -5.15
C THR A 559 5.02 15.69 -4.07
N GLY A 560 5.74 15.38 -2.99
CA GLY A 560 5.88 16.24 -1.82
C GLY A 560 6.98 17.29 -1.94
N SER A 561 7.36 17.84 -0.80
CA SER A 561 8.35 18.93 -0.69
C SER A 561 9.46 18.57 0.29
N ILE A 562 10.69 18.91 -0.08
CA ILE A 562 11.91 18.64 0.70
C ILE A 562 12.61 19.97 1.00
N ALA A 563 12.83 20.24 2.30
CA ALA A 563 13.50 21.47 2.74
C ALA A 563 15.02 21.41 2.63
N GLY A 564 15.63 20.33 3.11
CA GLY A 564 17.09 20.15 3.10
C GLY A 564 17.68 20.06 1.70
N ALA A 565 18.98 20.33 1.58
CA ALA A 565 19.69 20.17 0.31
C ALA A 565 19.70 18.69 -0.11
N VAL A 566 19.41 18.44 -1.40
CA VAL A 566 19.40 17.08 -1.98
C VAL A 566 20.68 16.85 -2.76
N THR A 567 21.44 15.84 -2.36
CA THR A 567 22.63 15.37 -3.10
C THR A 567 22.32 14.02 -3.73
N VAL A 568 22.38 13.97 -5.06
CA VAL A 568 22.20 12.75 -5.85
C VAL A 568 23.57 12.26 -6.29
N ASN A 569 24.09 11.21 -5.65
CA ASN A 569 25.37 10.61 -6.05
C ASN A 569 25.19 9.73 -7.31
N GLY A 570 26.29 9.27 -7.91
CA GLY A 570 26.26 8.55 -9.20
C GLY A 570 25.33 7.32 -9.26
N GLY A 571 25.09 6.64 -8.13
CA GLY A 571 24.15 5.52 -8.03
C GLY A 571 22.70 5.91 -7.67
N GLY A 572 22.43 7.20 -7.42
CA GLY A 572 21.14 7.72 -7.00
C GLY A 572 20.27 8.20 -8.16
N THR A 573 18.95 8.15 -7.97
CA THR A 573 17.97 8.64 -8.94
C THR A 573 16.92 9.54 -8.28
N ILE A 574 16.58 10.66 -8.92
CA ILE A 574 15.33 11.39 -8.68
C ILE A 574 14.33 10.99 -9.76
N ARG A 575 13.13 10.55 -9.37
CA ARG A 575 12.01 10.24 -10.26
C ARG A 575 10.71 10.75 -9.64
N PRO A 576 10.24 11.96 -9.98
CA PRO A 576 8.99 12.49 -9.48
C PRO A 576 7.81 11.53 -9.71
N GLY A 577 6.83 11.57 -8.80
CA GLY A 577 5.69 10.65 -8.82
C GLY A 577 6.06 9.22 -8.43
N THR A 578 5.34 8.25 -8.98
CA THR A 578 5.59 6.82 -8.73
C THR A 578 6.30 6.17 -9.93
N ALA A 579 6.39 4.84 -9.97
CA ALA A 579 6.92 4.13 -11.12
C ALA A 579 6.07 4.36 -12.39
N THR A 580 4.76 4.55 -12.26
CA THR A 580 3.82 4.62 -13.39
C THR A 580 3.08 5.94 -13.49
N SER A 581 3.08 6.77 -12.43
CA SER A 581 2.36 8.05 -12.42
C SER A 581 3.30 9.24 -12.59
N ILE A 582 2.83 10.23 -13.34
CA ILE A 582 3.46 11.55 -13.41
C ILE A 582 3.39 12.24 -12.04
N GLY A 583 4.45 12.93 -11.62
CA GLY A 583 4.45 13.70 -10.38
C GLY A 583 5.30 14.97 -10.40
N ASN A 584 5.10 15.81 -9.39
CA ASN A 584 5.86 17.04 -9.18
C ASN A 584 6.58 17.01 -7.83
N LEU A 585 7.89 16.85 -7.83
CA LEU A 585 8.70 16.84 -6.61
C LEU A 585 9.30 18.23 -6.37
N THR A 586 9.11 18.77 -5.16
CA THR A 586 9.58 20.13 -4.82
C THR A 586 10.85 20.08 -3.97
N LEU A 587 11.91 20.74 -4.43
CA LEU A 587 13.19 20.89 -3.75
C LEU A 587 13.39 22.35 -3.36
N ASN A 588 13.30 22.67 -2.06
CA ASN A 588 13.39 24.06 -1.60
C ASN A 588 14.83 24.57 -1.50
N SER A 589 15.80 23.66 -1.48
CA SER A 589 17.24 23.96 -1.49
C SER A 589 17.86 23.59 -2.84
N ALA A 590 18.99 24.20 -3.20
CA ALA A 590 19.69 23.87 -4.44
C ALA A 590 20.18 22.41 -4.41
N PRO A 591 19.81 21.57 -5.40
CA PRO A 591 20.30 20.20 -5.44
C PRO A 591 21.71 20.12 -6.00
N THR A 592 22.44 19.07 -5.61
CA THR A 592 23.66 18.62 -6.28
C THR A 592 23.33 17.38 -7.09
N LEU A 593 23.39 17.46 -8.42
CA LEU A 593 22.99 16.40 -9.34
C LEU A 593 24.22 15.74 -9.97
N ASN A 594 24.68 14.63 -9.40
CA ASN A 594 25.75 13.79 -9.97
C ASN A 594 25.21 12.44 -10.51
N GLY A 595 24.01 12.04 -10.08
CA GLY A 595 23.33 10.82 -10.52
C GLY A 595 22.34 11.05 -11.66
N THR A 596 21.19 10.36 -11.60
CA THR A 596 20.18 10.42 -12.66
C THR A 596 18.94 11.20 -12.24
N VAL A 597 18.44 12.07 -13.11
CA VAL A 597 17.07 12.61 -13.04
C VAL A 597 16.25 11.88 -14.09
N SER A 598 15.32 11.03 -13.64
CA SER A 598 14.43 10.24 -14.48
C SER A 598 13.07 10.91 -14.58
N ILE A 599 12.70 11.29 -15.80
CA ILE A 599 11.46 12.01 -16.12
C ILE A 599 10.59 11.14 -17.02
N LYS A 600 9.36 10.90 -16.60
CA LYS A 600 8.31 10.35 -17.45
C LYS A 600 7.58 11.48 -18.15
N ILE A 601 7.31 11.34 -19.44
CA ILE A 601 6.46 12.22 -20.24
C ILE A 601 5.26 11.44 -20.77
N ASN A 602 4.16 12.13 -21.03
CA ASN A 602 2.93 11.53 -21.55
C ASN A 602 2.22 12.51 -22.48
N ARG A 603 2.11 12.14 -23.75
CA ARG A 603 1.12 12.75 -24.65
C ARG A 603 -0.26 12.16 -24.35
N ASN A 604 -1.06 12.93 -23.62
CA ASN A 604 -2.39 12.55 -23.17
C ASN A 604 -3.46 13.31 -23.95
N GLY A 605 -3.96 12.73 -25.04
CA GLY A 605 -5.02 13.34 -25.85
C GLY A 605 -4.66 14.71 -26.45
N GLY A 606 -3.37 14.93 -26.74
CA GLY A 606 -2.84 16.21 -27.25
C GLY A 606 -2.30 17.15 -26.16
N SER A 607 -2.59 16.88 -24.88
CA SER A 607 -1.95 17.59 -23.76
C SER A 607 -0.62 16.94 -23.40
N THR A 608 0.39 17.76 -23.08
CA THR A 608 1.70 17.30 -22.63
C THR A 608 1.76 17.27 -21.10
N LEU A 609 1.91 16.06 -20.54
CA LEU A 609 2.14 15.86 -19.11
C LEU A 609 3.57 15.37 -18.91
N ALA A 610 4.21 15.81 -17.83
CA ALA A 610 5.56 15.35 -17.51
C ALA A 610 5.82 15.34 -16.01
N ASP A 611 6.68 14.43 -15.59
CA ASP A 611 7.34 14.53 -14.30
C ASP A 611 8.04 15.86 -14.21
N LYS A 612 7.98 16.49 -13.03
CA LYS A 612 8.57 17.79 -12.81
C LYS A 612 9.39 17.82 -11.53
N VAL A 613 10.59 18.39 -11.63
CA VAL A 613 11.36 18.82 -10.46
C VAL A 613 11.19 20.33 -10.32
N THR A 614 10.60 20.76 -9.22
CA THR A 614 10.33 22.17 -8.94
C THR A 614 11.28 22.70 -7.87
N ARG A 615 11.88 23.85 -8.12
CA ARG A 615 12.62 24.65 -7.15
C ARG A 615 11.98 26.03 -7.03
N PRO A 616 11.10 26.27 -6.04
CA PRO A 616 10.23 27.45 -6.03
C PRO A 616 10.98 28.78 -6.07
N THR A 617 12.18 28.85 -5.49
CA THR A 617 13.01 30.06 -5.46
C THR A 617 14.46 29.77 -5.85
N GLY A 618 15.10 30.71 -6.55
CA GLY A 618 16.52 30.69 -6.96
C GLY A 618 16.88 29.78 -8.16
N THR A 619 18.18 29.54 -8.35
CA THR A 619 18.77 28.72 -9.42
C THR A 619 18.73 27.20 -9.23
N LEU A 620 18.33 26.45 -10.25
CA LEU A 620 18.51 24.99 -10.35
C LEU A 620 19.72 24.70 -11.23
N ASN A 621 20.73 24.00 -10.68
CA ASN A 621 21.94 23.63 -11.40
C ASN A 621 21.83 22.21 -11.97
N TYR A 622 21.96 22.08 -13.28
CA TYR A 622 21.98 20.79 -13.98
C TYR A 622 23.33 20.10 -13.85
N GLY A 623 23.29 18.77 -13.85
CA GLY A 623 24.46 17.91 -13.77
C GLY A 623 24.04 16.43 -13.87
N GLY A 624 25.01 15.54 -14.03
CA GLY A 624 24.76 14.10 -14.12
C GLY A 624 23.99 13.73 -15.39
N THR A 625 23.03 12.81 -15.26
CA THR A 625 22.26 12.26 -16.38
C THR A 625 20.80 12.70 -16.35
N LEU A 626 20.27 13.16 -17.48
CA LEU A 626 18.82 13.30 -17.71
C LEU A 626 18.32 12.08 -18.48
N ALA A 627 17.41 11.31 -17.90
CA ALA A 627 16.78 10.17 -18.55
C ALA A 627 15.28 10.43 -18.73
N VAL A 628 14.79 10.42 -19.97
CA VAL A 628 13.39 10.67 -20.32
C VAL A 628 12.76 9.40 -20.87
N SER A 629 11.53 9.12 -20.47
CA SER A 629 10.74 7.99 -20.97
C SER A 629 9.33 8.44 -21.32
N ASN A 630 8.77 7.94 -22.42
CA ASN A 630 7.38 8.20 -22.78
C ASN A 630 6.50 7.06 -22.27
N ILE A 631 5.53 7.39 -21.41
CA ILE A 631 4.52 6.45 -20.89
C ILE A 631 3.14 6.66 -21.54
N GLY A 632 3.04 7.61 -22.47
CA GLY A 632 1.84 7.98 -23.19
C GLY A 632 1.81 7.48 -24.63
N ALA A 633 0.99 8.15 -25.44
CA ALA A 633 0.92 7.87 -26.87
C ALA A 633 2.21 8.31 -27.61
N ALA A 634 2.46 7.77 -28.80
CA ALA A 634 3.66 8.05 -29.60
C ALA A 634 3.83 9.55 -29.89
N LEU A 635 5.05 10.08 -29.85
CA LEU A 635 5.31 11.52 -30.04
C LEU A 635 5.18 11.90 -31.53
N VAL A 636 4.67 13.11 -31.82
CA VAL A 636 4.29 13.53 -33.20
C VAL A 636 4.92 14.84 -33.67
N GLY A 637 5.72 15.52 -32.84
CA GLY A 637 6.36 16.81 -33.13
C GLY A 637 5.56 18.01 -32.63
N GLY A 638 6.25 19.12 -32.35
CA GLY A 638 5.70 20.35 -31.76
C GLY A 638 5.36 20.25 -30.27
N GLU A 639 5.50 19.08 -29.64
CA GLU A 639 5.18 18.88 -28.24
C GLU A 639 6.26 19.51 -27.34
N VAL A 640 5.82 20.28 -26.35
CA VAL A 640 6.70 20.89 -25.33
C VAL A 640 6.34 20.33 -23.96
N PHE A 641 7.34 19.78 -23.26
CA PHE A 641 7.19 19.21 -21.92
C PHE A 641 7.97 20.05 -20.91
N THR A 642 7.29 20.62 -19.92
CA THR A 642 7.93 21.30 -18.79
C THR A 642 8.37 20.27 -17.74
N ILE A 643 9.68 20.01 -17.67
CA ILE A 643 10.26 18.98 -16.79
C ILE A 643 11.01 19.57 -15.59
N PHE A 644 11.34 20.87 -15.66
CA PHE A 644 11.86 21.65 -14.54
C PHE A 644 11.07 22.95 -14.37
N SER A 645 11.02 23.44 -13.14
CA SER A 645 10.49 24.78 -12.84
C SER A 645 11.33 25.41 -11.73
N ALA A 646 11.99 26.52 -12.04
CA ALA A 646 12.84 27.24 -11.10
C ALA A 646 12.85 28.76 -11.38
N GLY A 647 13.37 29.55 -10.45
CA GLY A 647 13.56 30.98 -10.65
C GLY A 647 14.69 31.31 -11.63
N ALA A 648 15.68 30.41 -11.74
CA ALA A 648 16.74 30.46 -12.74
C ALA A 648 17.28 29.04 -13.00
N TYR A 649 17.98 28.85 -14.12
CA TYR A 649 18.59 27.59 -14.53
C TYR A 649 20.07 27.81 -14.85
N THR A 650 20.93 26.85 -14.54
CA THR A 650 22.35 26.91 -14.90
C THR A 650 22.94 25.51 -15.05
N GLY A 651 24.15 25.40 -15.59
CA GLY A 651 24.80 24.13 -15.89
C GLY A 651 24.18 23.38 -17.06
N ALA A 652 24.62 22.13 -17.26
CA ALA A 652 24.11 21.22 -18.28
C ALA A 652 24.16 19.76 -17.78
N PHE A 653 23.31 18.90 -18.32
CA PHE A 653 23.44 17.47 -18.11
C PHE A 653 24.66 16.94 -18.87
N SER A 654 25.49 16.13 -18.22
CA SER A 654 26.64 15.48 -18.83
C SER A 654 26.23 14.39 -19.82
N VAL A 655 25.08 13.75 -19.57
CA VAL A 655 24.51 12.69 -20.41
C VAL A 655 23.01 12.90 -20.53
N THR A 656 22.47 12.68 -21.73
CA THR A 656 21.03 12.64 -21.98
C THR A 656 20.64 11.29 -22.56
N GLN A 657 19.56 10.70 -22.04
CA GLN A 657 18.96 9.46 -22.51
C GLN A 657 17.51 9.76 -22.85
N LEU A 658 17.21 9.88 -24.13
CA LEU A 658 15.89 10.31 -24.60
C LEU A 658 15.21 9.17 -25.37
N PRO A 659 13.87 9.07 -25.35
CA PRO A 659 13.19 8.04 -26.11
C PRO A 659 13.36 8.31 -27.61
N ALA A 660 13.43 7.24 -28.39
CA ALA A 660 13.54 7.34 -29.85
C ALA A 660 12.33 8.08 -30.44
N LEU A 661 12.58 8.87 -31.49
CA LEU A 661 11.57 9.60 -32.24
C LEU A 661 11.41 9.00 -33.64
N SER A 662 10.24 9.22 -34.23
CA SER A 662 9.99 8.90 -35.63
C SER A 662 10.89 9.71 -36.57
N SER A 663 11.09 9.23 -37.79
CA SER A 663 11.84 9.96 -38.83
C SER A 663 11.31 11.37 -39.04
N GLY A 664 12.21 12.33 -39.24
CA GLY A 664 11.88 13.75 -39.41
C GLY A 664 11.62 14.51 -38.10
N LEU A 665 11.84 13.87 -36.94
CA LEU A 665 11.76 14.51 -35.63
C LEU A 665 13.12 14.44 -34.91
N ASN A 666 13.41 15.46 -34.11
CA ASN A 666 14.57 15.49 -33.23
C ASN A 666 14.20 16.07 -31.85
N TRP A 667 15.04 15.83 -30.84
CA TRP A 667 14.88 16.46 -29.53
C TRP A 667 15.61 17.80 -29.50
N TYR A 668 14.95 18.84 -28.98
CA TYR A 668 15.56 20.12 -28.67
C TYR A 668 15.57 20.36 -27.15
N LEU A 669 16.77 20.60 -26.61
CA LEU A 669 17.02 20.76 -25.18
C LEU A 669 17.49 22.17 -24.79
N GLY A 670 17.65 23.08 -25.75
CA GLY A 670 18.16 24.43 -25.48
C GLY A 670 17.28 25.23 -24.52
N ASP A 671 15.99 24.90 -24.47
CA ASP A 671 15.02 25.52 -23.57
C ASP A 671 15.20 25.12 -22.10
N LEU A 672 15.99 24.09 -21.78
CA LEU A 672 16.26 23.68 -20.38
C LEU A 672 16.87 24.84 -19.58
N ALA A 673 17.88 25.50 -20.12
CA ALA A 673 18.56 26.62 -19.47
C ALA A 673 17.73 27.93 -19.45
N VAL A 674 16.62 27.97 -20.20
CA VAL A 674 15.77 29.16 -20.34
C VAL A 674 14.53 29.05 -19.46
N ASN A 675 13.78 27.96 -19.62
CA ASN A 675 12.47 27.79 -18.99
C ASN A 675 12.20 26.36 -18.48
N GLY A 676 13.21 25.48 -18.51
CA GLY A 676 13.09 24.11 -17.99
C GLY A 676 12.27 23.15 -18.86
N THR A 677 12.06 23.47 -20.14
CA THR A 677 11.31 22.62 -21.08
C THR A 677 12.21 21.82 -22.02
N ILE A 678 11.67 20.71 -22.52
CA ILE A 678 12.20 19.95 -23.66
C ILE A 678 11.15 19.92 -24.77
N ARG A 679 11.60 19.88 -26.02
CA ARG A 679 10.73 19.91 -27.19
C ARG A 679 11.00 18.74 -28.13
N VAL A 680 9.92 18.16 -28.64
CA VAL A 680 9.95 17.29 -29.82
C VAL A 680 9.82 18.20 -31.03
N ASN A 681 10.91 18.39 -31.76
CA ASN A 681 11.03 19.30 -32.88
C ASN A 681 10.80 18.57 -34.20
N ARG A 682 10.12 19.19 -35.17
CA ARG A 682 10.03 18.72 -36.55
C ARG A 682 11.16 19.32 -37.36
N ASN A 683 11.81 18.51 -38.18
CA ASN A 683 12.81 19.01 -39.11
C ASN A 683 12.16 19.99 -40.12
N PRO A 684 12.90 21.01 -40.60
CA PRO A 684 12.43 21.84 -41.68
C PRO A 684 12.33 21.02 -42.97
N VAL A 685 11.69 21.58 -44.00
CA VAL A 685 11.62 21.02 -45.36
C VAL A 685 12.28 22.01 -46.31
N ALA A 686 13.21 21.55 -47.12
CA ALA A 686 13.89 22.35 -48.13
C ALA A 686 13.27 22.14 -49.53
N GLY A 687 13.04 23.23 -50.26
CA GLY A 687 12.45 23.20 -51.60
C GLY A 687 13.47 23.13 -52.74
N LEU A 688 13.00 22.83 -53.95
CA LEU A 688 13.79 23.05 -55.18
C LEU A 688 13.76 24.53 -55.53
N VAL A 689 14.91 25.12 -55.81
CA VAL A 689 15.02 26.49 -56.36
C VAL A 689 15.61 26.42 -57.75
N THR A 690 15.03 27.15 -58.71
CA THR A 690 15.51 27.15 -60.10
C THR A 690 15.96 28.55 -60.50
N PHE A 691 17.16 28.65 -61.07
CA PHE A 691 17.71 29.87 -61.66
C PHE A 691 18.11 29.61 -63.11
N THR A 692 18.28 30.68 -63.90
CA THR A 692 18.76 30.61 -65.28
C THR A 692 20.16 31.24 -65.34
N ASN A 693 21.14 30.53 -65.87
CA ASN A 693 22.50 31.06 -66.02
C ASN A 693 22.56 32.07 -67.17
N VAL A 694 23.25 33.20 -66.97
CA VAL A 694 23.63 34.12 -68.03
C VAL A 694 25.16 34.06 -68.18
N PRO A 695 25.68 33.34 -69.19
CA PRO A 695 27.12 33.23 -69.44
C PRO A 695 27.83 34.61 -69.41
N VAL A 696 29.08 34.64 -68.95
CA VAL A 696 29.96 35.83 -68.82
C VAL A 696 29.61 36.81 -67.68
N GLN A 697 28.34 37.01 -67.34
CA GLN A 697 27.96 37.95 -66.26
C GLN A 697 28.13 37.35 -64.86
N GLY A 698 28.09 36.02 -64.75
CA GLY A 698 27.99 35.33 -63.47
C GLY A 698 26.57 35.40 -62.94
N LEU A 699 26.09 34.29 -62.40
CA LEU A 699 24.79 34.19 -61.76
C LEU A 699 24.95 34.40 -60.25
N GLU A 700 24.32 35.46 -59.73
CA GLU A 700 24.15 35.68 -58.29
C GLU A 700 22.92 34.92 -57.80
N ILE A 701 23.12 33.96 -56.91
CA ILE A 701 22.07 33.16 -56.29
C ILE A 701 21.85 33.68 -54.86
N PRO A 702 20.77 34.44 -54.59
CA PRO A 702 20.59 35.04 -53.27
C PRO A 702 20.36 33.96 -52.21
N VAL A 703 21.10 34.05 -51.09
CA VAL A 703 20.91 33.15 -49.93
C VAL A 703 19.48 33.22 -49.41
N ALA A 704 18.87 34.41 -49.46
CA ALA A 704 17.48 34.63 -49.06
C ALA A 704 16.48 33.79 -49.88
N SER A 705 16.74 33.56 -51.17
CA SER A 705 15.89 32.72 -52.01
C SER A 705 15.93 31.25 -51.60
N LEU A 706 17.08 30.77 -51.13
CA LEU A 706 17.24 29.40 -50.62
C LEU A 706 16.53 29.21 -49.28
N ILE A 707 16.63 30.21 -48.39
CA ILE A 707 15.91 30.21 -47.10
C ILE A 707 14.39 30.28 -47.34
N ALA A 708 13.93 31.13 -48.24
CA ALA A 708 12.51 31.31 -48.56
C ALA A 708 11.87 30.07 -49.20
N ALA A 709 12.68 29.19 -49.81
CA ALA A 709 12.23 27.89 -50.31
C ALA A 709 12.08 26.83 -49.20
N GLY A 710 12.54 27.14 -47.98
CA GLY A 710 12.35 26.32 -46.81
C GLY A 710 11.01 26.57 -46.11
N THR A 711 10.42 25.52 -45.54
CA THR A 711 9.27 25.64 -44.62
C THR A 711 9.51 24.87 -43.34
N ASP A 712 9.00 25.37 -42.23
CA ASP A 712 9.06 24.71 -40.93
C ASP A 712 7.66 24.57 -40.33
N ALA A 713 7.31 23.38 -39.88
CA ALA A 713 5.97 23.08 -39.38
C ALA A 713 5.72 23.59 -37.95
N ASP A 714 6.79 23.84 -37.18
CA ASP A 714 6.73 24.33 -35.81
C ASP A 714 6.89 25.87 -35.74
N GLY A 715 7.15 26.52 -36.87
CA GLY A 715 7.27 27.97 -37.02
C GLY A 715 8.67 28.50 -36.68
N ASP A 716 9.66 27.62 -36.75
CA ASP A 716 11.01 27.90 -36.31
C ASP A 716 11.83 28.68 -37.38
N PRO A 717 12.67 29.65 -36.98
CA PRO A 717 13.45 30.42 -37.95
C PRO A 717 14.41 29.53 -38.74
N ILE A 718 14.37 29.65 -40.06
CA ILE A 718 15.21 28.88 -40.97
C ILE A 718 16.44 29.70 -41.36
N SER A 719 17.61 29.06 -41.36
CA SER A 719 18.85 29.64 -41.88
C SER A 719 19.54 28.68 -42.86
N LEU A 720 20.37 29.22 -43.76
CA LEU A 720 21.25 28.41 -44.59
C LEU A 720 22.43 27.93 -43.74
N SER A 721 22.62 26.61 -43.68
CA SER A 721 23.67 25.97 -42.87
C SER A 721 24.85 25.46 -43.70
N GLY A 722 24.65 25.28 -45.01
CA GLY A 722 25.70 24.87 -45.94
C GLY A 722 25.18 24.64 -47.36
N PHE A 723 26.09 24.38 -48.28
CA PHE A 723 25.83 23.98 -49.66
C PHE A 723 27.04 23.26 -50.22
N ASP A 724 26.85 22.50 -51.30
CA ASP A 724 27.96 21.84 -51.99
C ASP A 724 28.87 22.88 -52.67
N PRO A 725 30.17 22.93 -52.35
CA PRO A 725 31.06 23.97 -52.87
C PRO A 725 31.38 23.83 -54.37
N VAL A 726 31.01 22.69 -54.97
CA VAL A 726 31.24 22.39 -56.38
C VAL A 726 29.96 21.82 -56.98
N THR A 727 29.54 22.34 -58.13
CA THR A 727 28.35 21.88 -58.85
C THR A 727 28.57 20.55 -59.55
N THR A 728 27.51 19.95 -60.07
CA THR A 728 27.57 18.69 -60.84
C THR A 728 28.42 18.76 -62.11
N ASN A 729 28.58 19.95 -62.71
CA ASN A 729 29.50 20.16 -63.83
C ASN A 729 30.91 20.59 -63.41
N GLY A 730 31.25 20.50 -62.12
CA GLY A 730 32.59 20.81 -61.63
C GLY A 730 32.88 22.30 -61.45
N VAL A 731 31.86 23.16 -61.42
CA VAL A 731 32.03 24.60 -61.20
C VAL A 731 32.22 24.86 -59.71
N THR A 732 33.34 25.46 -59.33
CA THR A 732 33.58 25.91 -57.95
C THR A 732 32.71 27.14 -57.67
N LEU A 733 31.86 27.04 -56.65
CA LEU A 733 31.03 28.15 -56.20
C LEU A 733 31.82 29.06 -55.26
N THR A 734 31.66 30.37 -55.42
CA THR A 734 32.16 31.36 -54.46
C THR A 734 30.98 32.02 -53.75
N VAL A 735 31.25 32.75 -52.67
CA VAL A 735 30.23 33.39 -51.85
C VAL A 735 30.65 34.82 -51.57
N ASP A 736 29.71 35.74 -51.66
CA ASP A 736 29.82 37.07 -51.05
C ASP A 736 28.93 37.15 -49.79
N VAL A 737 28.63 38.36 -49.32
CA VAL A 737 27.86 38.55 -48.07
C VAL A 737 26.38 38.15 -48.19
N GLU A 738 25.80 38.10 -49.39
CA GLU A 738 24.36 37.90 -49.59
C GLU A 738 24.00 36.81 -50.62
N SER A 739 24.97 36.38 -51.44
CA SER A 739 24.76 35.51 -52.60
C SER A 739 25.84 34.44 -52.77
N ILE A 740 25.42 33.31 -53.32
CA ILE A 740 26.31 32.29 -53.89
C ILE A 740 26.54 32.66 -55.36
N ILE A 741 27.80 32.70 -55.78
CA ILE A 741 28.19 33.11 -57.13
C ILE A 741 28.51 31.87 -57.97
N TYR A 742 27.79 31.73 -59.07
CA TYR A 742 28.01 30.69 -60.08
C TYR A 742 28.55 31.33 -61.36
N SER A 743 29.75 30.93 -61.79
CA SER A 743 30.38 31.47 -63.00
C SER A 743 30.76 30.35 -63.96
N ASN A 744 29.85 30.03 -64.88
CA ASN A 744 30.10 29.08 -65.96
C ASN A 744 29.77 29.70 -67.31
N ASN A 745 30.77 29.72 -68.19
CA ASN A 745 30.59 30.18 -69.57
C ASN A 745 29.90 29.13 -70.44
N SER A 746 29.94 27.85 -70.04
CA SER A 746 29.20 26.79 -70.72
C SER A 746 27.73 26.94 -70.40
N ASN A 747 26.91 27.19 -71.41
CA ASN A 747 25.48 27.38 -71.23
C ASN A 747 24.74 26.03 -71.17
N VAL A 748 25.01 25.26 -70.12
CA VAL A 748 24.45 23.92 -69.88
C VAL A 748 23.70 23.86 -68.56
N ALA A 749 22.78 22.91 -68.42
CA ALA A 749 22.11 22.66 -67.14
C ALA A 749 23.10 22.19 -66.07
N ASP A 750 22.96 22.67 -64.85
CA ASP A 750 23.81 22.33 -63.72
C ASP A 750 22.99 22.31 -62.42
N GLN A 751 23.55 21.78 -61.35
CA GLN A 751 22.90 21.75 -60.04
C GLN A 751 23.91 21.62 -58.89
N PHE A 752 23.46 21.95 -57.70
CA PHE A 752 24.16 21.68 -56.43
C PHE A 752 23.14 21.61 -55.29
N ASP A 753 23.48 20.89 -54.22
CA ASP A 753 22.61 20.80 -53.04
C ASP A 753 22.91 21.92 -52.04
N TYR A 754 21.87 22.34 -51.32
CA TYR A 754 21.96 23.30 -50.23
C TYR A 754 21.24 22.75 -48.99
N THR A 755 21.73 23.07 -47.80
CA THR A 755 21.17 22.57 -46.53
C THR A 755 20.73 23.73 -45.66
N ILE A 756 19.46 23.70 -45.26
CA ILE A 756 18.87 24.63 -44.29
C ILE A 756 18.78 24.00 -42.91
N SER A 757 18.79 24.83 -41.87
CA SER A 757 18.58 24.42 -40.48
C SER A 757 17.57 25.34 -39.79
N ASP A 758 16.82 24.76 -38.85
CA ASP A 758 15.86 25.44 -37.98
C ASP A 758 16.46 25.97 -36.66
N GLY A 759 17.78 25.81 -36.48
CA GLY A 759 18.50 26.17 -35.25
C GLY A 759 18.14 25.33 -34.02
N ARG A 760 17.28 24.32 -34.17
CA ARG A 760 16.81 23.41 -33.10
C ARG A 760 17.26 21.97 -33.31
N GLY A 761 18.22 21.77 -34.19
CA GLY A 761 18.84 20.48 -34.49
C GLY A 761 18.20 19.75 -35.68
N GLY A 762 17.16 20.33 -36.27
CA GLY A 762 16.62 19.88 -37.54
C GLY A 762 17.40 20.51 -38.71
N SER A 763 17.58 19.72 -39.77
CA SER A 763 18.09 20.19 -41.04
C SER A 763 17.40 19.46 -42.20
N ALA A 764 17.41 20.11 -43.36
CA ALA A 764 16.95 19.52 -44.61
C ALA A 764 17.80 20.00 -45.79
N THR A 765 17.99 19.09 -46.74
CA THR A 765 18.75 19.36 -47.96
C THR A 765 17.79 19.55 -49.12
N GLY A 766 17.90 20.69 -49.79
CA GLY A 766 17.20 21.01 -51.04
C GLY A 766 18.19 21.10 -52.18
N MET A 767 17.68 21.32 -53.38
CA MET A 767 18.48 21.39 -54.60
C MET A 767 18.36 22.77 -55.25
N VAL A 768 19.47 23.31 -55.72
CA VAL A 768 19.49 24.42 -56.67
C VAL A 768 19.69 23.84 -58.06
N ARG A 769 18.76 24.15 -58.96
CA ARG A 769 18.83 23.79 -60.38
C ARG A 769 19.12 25.03 -61.21
N ILE A 770 20.16 24.96 -62.02
CA ILE A 770 20.57 26.02 -62.92
C ILE A 770 20.22 25.58 -64.34
N LEU A 771 19.36 26.33 -65.00
CA LEU A 771 18.96 26.09 -66.39
C LEU A 771 19.85 26.92 -67.34
N PRO A 772 20.12 26.43 -68.56
CA PRO A 772 20.77 27.24 -69.58
C PRO A 772 19.88 28.43 -69.97
N SER A 773 20.49 29.57 -70.31
CA SER A 773 19.76 30.70 -70.87
C SER A 773 19.23 30.38 -72.28
N PRO A 774 18.00 30.79 -72.62
CA PRO A 774 17.48 30.67 -73.98
C PRO A 774 18.20 31.58 -74.99
N ASP A 775 18.99 32.55 -74.51
CA ASP A 775 19.74 33.47 -75.34
C ASP A 775 21.16 32.97 -75.62
N GLY A 776 21.72 33.45 -76.73
CA GLY A 776 23.11 33.18 -77.11
C GLY A 776 24.02 34.36 -76.75
N TYR A 777 25.21 34.08 -76.22
CA TYR A 777 26.17 35.08 -75.74
C TYR A 777 27.56 34.85 -76.31
N PHE A 778 28.28 35.93 -76.62
CA PHE A 778 29.72 35.86 -76.82
C PHE A 778 30.41 35.67 -75.47
N THR A 779 31.22 34.62 -75.34
CA THR A 779 31.83 34.24 -74.04
C THR A 779 33.13 34.96 -73.75
N LEU A 780 33.79 35.47 -74.79
CA LEU A 780 35.05 36.20 -74.74
C LEU A 780 35.06 37.27 -75.82
N SER A 781 35.94 38.26 -75.67
CA SER A 781 36.27 39.18 -76.76
C SER A 781 36.75 38.39 -77.99
N PRO A 782 36.37 38.79 -79.22
CA PRO A 782 36.91 38.19 -80.43
C PRO A 782 38.44 38.23 -80.43
N THR A 783 39.08 37.14 -80.83
CA THR A 783 40.54 37.09 -80.99
C THR A 783 40.88 37.24 -82.46
N VAL A 784 41.88 38.07 -82.76
CA VAL A 784 42.35 38.32 -84.13
C VAL A 784 43.72 37.68 -84.28
N ASP A 785 43.85 36.71 -85.18
CA ASP A 785 45.12 36.12 -85.57
C ASP A 785 45.34 36.33 -87.07
N SER A 786 46.37 37.12 -87.41
CA SER A 786 46.66 37.53 -88.78
C SER A 786 45.47 38.24 -89.45
N ASN A 787 44.67 37.54 -90.27
CA ASN A 787 43.48 38.06 -90.97
C ASN A 787 42.16 37.42 -90.49
N ASP A 788 42.20 36.45 -89.58
CA ASP A 788 41.03 35.71 -89.12
C ASP A 788 40.53 36.23 -87.77
N VAL A 789 39.20 36.27 -87.60
CA VAL A 789 38.56 36.59 -86.31
C VAL A 789 37.94 35.33 -85.73
N THR A 790 38.44 34.88 -84.59
CA THR A 790 37.80 33.80 -83.83
C THR A 790 36.82 34.38 -82.81
N LEU A 791 35.59 33.88 -82.88
CA LEU A 791 34.47 34.26 -82.04
C LEU A 791 34.12 33.10 -81.13
N HIS A 792 34.01 33.39 -79.84
CA HIS A 792 33.68 32.41 -78.82
C HIS A 792 32.22 32.60 -78.41
N PHE A 793 31.41 31.56 -78.56
CA PHE A 793 29.96 31.63 -78.36
C PHE A 793 29.48 30.59 -77.34
N SER A 794 28.44 30.95 -76.61
CA SER A 794 27.65 30.03 -75.77
C SER A 794 26.16 30.20 -76.06
N GLY A 795 25.42 29.10 -76.01
CA GLY A 795 23.98 29.09 -76.23
C GLY A 795 23.37 27.77 -75.74
N GLU A 796 22.04 27.71 -75.68
CA GLU A 796 21.37 26.49 -75.23
C GLU A 796 21.67 25.32 -76.19
N PRO A 797 22.12 24.15 -75.69
CA PRO A 797 22.40 22.98 -76.52
C PRO A 797 21.23 22.62 -77.43
N GLY A 798 21.51 22.47 -78.73
CA GLY A 798 20.50 22.17 -79.75
C GLY A 798 19.73 23.38 -80.29
N ALA A 799 19.85 24.56 -79.67
CA ALA A 799 19.31 25.80 -80.24
C ALA A 799 20.10 26.21 -81.50
N THR A 800 19.44 26.95 -82.39
CA THR A 800 20.05 27.44 -83.64
C THR A 800 20.20 28.95 -83.61
N TYR A 801 21.39 29.46 -83.90
CA TYR A 801 21.67 30.88 -84.00
C TYR A 801 22.30 31.23 -85.35
N TYR A 802 21.81 32.33 -85.93
CA TYR A 802 22.47 33.00 -87.04
C TYR A 802 23.59 33.88 -86.50
N LEU A 803 24.82 33.60 -86.93
CA LEU A 803 25.94 34.52 -86.72
C LEU A 803 25.92 35.55 -87.84
N GLU A 804 25.72 36.80 -87.47
CA GLU A 804 25.65 37.91 -88.42
C GLU A 804 26.85 38.83 -88.26
N ARG A 805 27.37 39.28 -89.40
CA ARG A 805 28.47 40.25 -89.47
C ARG A 805 28.03 41.52 -90.19
N SER A 806 28.56 42.64 -89.71
CA SER A 806 28.52 43.93 -90.41
C SER A 806 29.92 44.54 -90.44
N THR A 807 30.28 45.19 -91.55
CA THR A 807 31.53 45.97 -91.66
C THR A 807 31.32 47.46 -91.39
N ASN A 808 30.07 47.90 -91.24
CA ASN A 808 29.70 49.33 -91.12
C ASN A 808 28.55 49.61 -90.14
N LEU A 809 28.11 48.60 -89.37
CA LEU A 809 27.00 48.63 -88.42
C LEU A 809 25.59 48.87 -89.00
N SER A 810 25.44 49.01 -90.33
CA SER A 810 24.14 49.27 -90.98
C SER A 810 23.61 48.10 -91.78
N ALA A 811 24.47 47.40 -92.54
CA ALA A 811 24.12 46.20 -93.28
C ALA A 811 24.63 44.96 -92.55
N TRP A 812 23.73 44.05 -92.21
CA TRP A 812 24.03 42.80 -91.51
C TRP A 812 23.78 41.61 -92.42
N GLN A 813 24.76 40.73 -92.53
CA GLN A 813 24.68 39.50 -93.31
C GLN A 813 24.89 38.30 -92.39
N THR A 814 24.06 37.28 -92.52
CA THR A 814 24.31 35.98 -91.90
C THR A 814 25.51 35.33 -92.59
N ILE A 815 26.59 35.13 -91.84
CA ILE A 815 27.82 34.49 -92.31
C ILE A 815 27.86 33.01 -91.93
N SER A 816 27.11 32.60 -90.89
CA SER A 816 26.93 31.19 -90.54
C SER A 816 25.61 30.94 -89.80
N THR A 817 25.10 29.70 -89.93
CA THR A 817 23.99 29.17 -89.12
C THR A 817 24.54 28.05 -88.27
N ASN A 818 24.47 28.19 -86.94
CA ASN A 818 25.14 27.29 -86.01
C ASN A 818 24.12 26.63 -85.08
N VAL A 819 24.16 25.30 -84.99
CA VAL A 819 23.47 24.53 -83.95
C VAL A 819 24.42 24.36 -82.78
N VAL A 820 24.01 24.77 -81.58
CA VAL A 820 24.91 24.73 -80.42
C VAL A 820 25.17 23.27 -80.00
N PRO A 821 26.44 22.85 -79.83
CA PRO A 821 26.77 21.50 -79.40
C PRO A 821 26.37 21.24 -77.95
N SER A 822 26.43 19.97 -77.53
CA SER A 822 26.08 19.54 -76.16
C SER A 822 26.93 20.16 -75.06
N SER A 823 28.12 20.69 -75.38
CA SER A 823 28.97 21.45 -74.46
C SER A 823 28.41 22.84 -74.13
N GLY A 824 27.43 23.34 -74.88
CA GLY A 824 26.92 24.71 -74.75
C GLY A 824 27.94 25.79 -75.15
N LEU A 825 29.07 25.39 -75.75
CA LEU A 825 30.17 26.25 -76.21
C LEU A 825 30.53 25.91 -77.65
N PHE A 826 30.71 26.92 -78.48
CA PHE A 826 31.13 26.77 -79.87
C PHE A 826 32.01 27.96 -80.29
N ASP A 827 33.07 27.66 -81.03
CA ASP A 827 33.95 28.68 -81.63
C ASP A 827 33.68 28.77 -83.13
N TYR A 828 33.66 29.98 -83.66
CA TYR A 828 33.55 30.24 -85.10
C TYR A 828 34.70 31.13 -85.57
N ILE A 829 35.33 30.75 -86.68
CA ILE A 829 36.39 31.54 -87.31
C ILE A 829 35.82 32.23 -88.54
N ASP A 830 35.84 33.55 -88.56
CA ASP A 830 35.55 34.36 -89.76
C ASP A 830 36.87 34.75 -90.45
N ASN A 831 37.10 34.17 -91.62
CA ASN A 831 38.27 34.40 -92.46
C ASN A 831 37.97 35.39 -93.61
N PHE A 832 36.75 35.95 -93.67
CA PHE A 832 36.29 36.91 -94.66
C PHE A 832 36.41 36.43 -96.12
N GLU A 833 36.45 35.12 -96.38
CA GLU A 833 36.66 34.53 -97.72
C GLU A 833 35.61 34.99 -98.76
N GLU A 834 34.44 35.43 -98.32
CA GLU A 834 33.38 35.95 -99.17
C GLU A 834 33.54 37.43 -99.56
N LEU A 835 34.51 38.15 -98.98
CA LEU A 835 34.84 39.53 -99.28
C LEU A 835 36.10 39.61 -100.16
N ALA A 836 36.19 40.66 -100.99
CA ALA A 836 37.36 40.85 -101.88
C ALA A 836 38.65 41.22 -101.11
N GLU A 837 38.51 41.80 -99.92
CA GLU A 837 39.61 42.17 -99.02
C GLU A 837 39.12 42.15 -97.56
N THR A 838 40.02 41.91 -96.61
CA THR A 838 39.72 41.91 -95.18
C THR A 838 39.31 43.32 -94.73
N PRO A 839 38.14 43.50 -94.07
CA PRO A 839 37.65 44.81 -93.70
C PRO A 839 38.44 45.41 -92.52
N SER A 840 38.53 46.75 -92.46
CA SER A 840 39.22 47.46 -91.37
C SER A 840 38.51 47.35 -90.00
N ALA A 841 37.23 46.98 -90.01
CA ALA A 841 36.44 46.66 -88.83
C ALA A 841 35.36 45.63 -89.18
N ALA A 842 35.09 44.73 -88.23
CA ALA A 842 34.00 43.77 -88.29
C ALA A 842 33.24 43.77 -86.97
N TYR A 843 31.93 43.82 -87.05
CA TYR A 843 31.00 43.80 -85.93
C TYR A 843 30.14 42.55 -86.02
N TYR A 844 29.99 41.85 -84.91
CA TYR A 844 29.29 40.57 -84.87
C TYR A 844 28.09 40.64 -83.95
N ARG A 845 27.02 39.95 -84.32
CA ARG A 845 25.87 39.74 -83.46
C ARG A 845 25.28 38.35 -83.69
N LEU A 846 24.52 37.92 -82.70
CA LEU A 846 23.80 36.66 -82.74
C LEU A 846 22.32 36.98 -82.89
N ARG A 847 21.65 36.29 -83.81
CA ARG A 847 20.21 36.35 -83.96
C ARG A 847 19.64 34.96 -83.76
N TRP A 848 18.79 34.81 -82.74
CA TRP A 848 18.09 33.56 -82.48
C TRP A 848 17.22 33.16 -83.69
N SER A 849 17.27 31.87 -84.05
CA SER A 849 16.34 31.25 -84.99
C SER A 849 15.38 30.37 -84.19
N PRO A 850 14.08 30.77 -84.09
CA PRO A 850 13.06 29.96 -83.43
C PRO A 850 12.93 28.55 -83.99
#